data_AF-A0A1C6HXT9-F1
#
_entry.id   AF-A0A1C6HXT9-F1
#
_cell.length_a   1.000
_cell.length_b   1.000
_cell.length_c   1.000
_cell.angle_alpha   90.00
_cell.angle_beta   90.00
_cell.angle_gamma   90.00
#
_symmetry.space_group_name_H-M   'P 1'
#
loop_
_entity.id
_entity.type
_entity.pdbx_description
1 polymer ?
#
loop_
_entity_poly.entity_id
_entity_poly.type
_entity_poly.pdbx_seq_one_letter_code
_entity_poly.pdbx_strand_id
1 'polypeptide(L)'
;MILSKKTKHGFLSMGLAFGILTSSVVSPASVSVLASDYSARNVLSDAYIRSQIPASVSEESITSASVRSEALQLQSSKRAFDLDLSGQSFDGSGGIDYSKNAKYMDVLKNLKTTQNDQTIILRFKTSSDGLLFGAGTDALTTTGKNMTVSIRDGKLRLVMRNTKKADGAPAGGLKGSFNVNLADGNWHTVAISFLPSLNYVNDNVRIAVDGTNLNYASNTWGSSWKAGFNQGAGTDYNLLQIGGGSYVGVNNNDYASANFNGKIDFITVIDKAYSMDDLKSISYEQVSSVTAKLNAMRQSGTGKTWLFTGGTEAVADFKNSSTIRNWIGLFEDTMRSGGSYIERGRFVFNTARRGSDVASILADYDRQIDAYHTEAVAISVGAEDYSKGQAGLDTFKENLKKLVDKINASRKLAVVITPYPSKDPVQNTNIALYKAAIDAVVSEDAKIVDFSSIAVSNINDDGTLTLEGHQAAANLLKNALGFGSSTTSYNFHLKNLAPGSYRTEKKENADQITAKANGTTLEVHAGGVSDSGAKLTYTLTDSNGQIFSGSASASDFTVSGLKAGETYTLTVSDNSRSDGVTETYKPVSIKITDGSTGTLISETSDSEYDFSDLLKSKKSLTYLFMGDSITHGVVTNGYDNVPQLFAKYLDELGRKDDVVINTGVSNATIATTLDQIETRLKRYQPDVAVIMLGTNDCAKNGENNVAATGSTSNGAISVTEFKNRYKTLIREIHKNNANTRIVLRVPCAMINYGQRQETFEAFFASILEVAKEMKTEIPGLEIAVVNHLENWNNYHDTVRNDNLSNPNYADADSLNCGWFSPDGLHPNGRGNIAMFQQIIKELNLYQANSELANFSYALSDWTDASNIKVVAEQKDDQASLAMNQFASYTNGLRDVTLTLTAQNGTSISKTTAYDANGSISLDTLDKTKDYTLRVTGTDKTTSKQVTFVSELTKEITPDPIPDPKPKPDPEPKPDPTPDPTPTPTPDKPTDNQPSNPGTSDTTKVLKKGDIVAVGKYSYQITNTAKKTAAFAGLVDENVKKVSIAASVKINNTAYRITSVKANALKGKKKITSVTIGKNVATIGAKAFSGCKNLKKITVKTTTLKKVGKQAFKGIHKKAAVKVPRNKKTAYKKKFRGIFSSAK
;
A
#
# COMPACT_ATOMS: atom_id res chain seq x y z
N MET A 1 -60.32 -15.93 27.28
CA MET A 1 -61.13 -14.74 27.62
C MET A 1 -60.64 -13.58 26.73
N ILE A 2 -61.50 -12.80 26.06
CA ILE A 2 -62.61 -11.97 26.58
C ILE A 2 -62.08 -10.94 27.60
N LEU A 3 -62.65 -9.74 27.62
CA LEU A 3 -62.33 -8.67 28.56
C LEU A 3 -62.12 -9.17 30.01
N SER A 4 -61.09 -8.69 30.71
CA SER A 4 -61.23 -7.49 31.57
C SER A 4 -60.06 -7.24 32.54
N LYS A 5 -59.90 -5.96 32.89
CA LYS A 5 -59.67 -5.38 34.24
C LYS A 5 -58.62 -5.96 35.21
N LYS A 6 -57.78 -4.99 35.66
CA LYS A 6 -57.39 -4.65 37.05
C LYS A 6 -56.11 -5.23 37.69
N THR A 7 -55.10 -4.34 37.77
CA THR A 7 -54.48 -3.74 39.00
C THR A 7 -53.81 -4.60 40.10
N LYS A 8 -52.75 -3.98 40.67
CA LYS A 8 -52.03 -4.22 41.95
C LYS A 8 -50.91 -5.27 41.88
N HIS A 9 -49.64 -4.88 42.06
CA HIS A 9 -48.93 -4.47 43.29
C HIS A 9 -48.57 -5.64 44.21
N GLY A 10 -47.27 -5.87 44.41
CA GLY A 10 -46.68 -6.80 45.36
C GLY A 10 -45.15 -6.74 45.29
N PHE A 11 -44.50 -6.33 46.39
CA PHE A 11 -43.05 -6.14 46.53
C PHE A 11 -42.40 -7.32 47.28
N LEU A 12 -41.07 -7.44 47.21
CA LEU A 12 -40.19 -8.28 48.08
C LEU A 12 -40.38 -9.82 47.93
N SER A 13 -39.41 -10.70 48.25
CA SER A 13 -38.02 -10.53 48.68
C SER A 13 -37.20 -11.83 48.43
N MET A 14 -35.92 -11.68 48.07
CA MET A 14 -34.73 -12.27 48.73
C MET A 14 -34.73 -13.75 49.19
N GLY A 15 -33.77 -14.55 48.70
CA GLY A 15 -33.39 -15.85 49.30
C GLY A 15 -32.47 -16.71 48.41
N LEU A 16 -31.28 -17.10 48.90
CA LEU A 16 -30.40 -18.07 48.25
C LEU A 16 -30.82 -19.52 48.56
N ALA A 17 -30.57 -20.48 47.65
CA ALA A 17 -29.65 -21.62 47.88
C ALA A 17 -29.75 -22.73 46.80
N PHE A 18 -28.59 -23.31 46.48
CA PHE A 18 -28.28 -24.69 46.03
C PHE A 18 -29.37 -25.64 45.48
N GLY A 19 -29.02 -26.38 44.41
CA GLY A 19 -29.44 -27.80 44.30
C GLY A 19 -29.79 -28.36 42.91
N ILE A 20 -28.77 -28.84 42.17
CA ILE A 20 -28.73 -30.13 41.42
C ILE A 20 -29.98 -30.63 40.63
N LEU A 21 -29.78 -30.75 39.30
CA LEU A 21 -30.32 -31.74 38.34
C LEU A 21 -31.72 -32.38 38.55
N THR A 22 -32.61 -32.15 37.58
CA THR A 22 -33.39 -33.22 36.92
C THR A 22 -33.69 -32.91 35.43
N SER A 23 -33.86 -33.98 34.65
CA SER A 23 -34.45 -34.13 33.31
C SER A 23 -35.69 -33.23 33.00
N SER A 24 -36.18 -33.04 31.77
CA SER A 24 -36.12 -33.88 30.55
C SER A 24 -36.66 -33.12 29.30
N VAL A 25 -36.17 -33.50 28.10
CA VAL A 25 -36.91 -33.73 26.81
C VAL A 25 -38.01 -32.74 26.36
N VAL A 26 -37.89 -32.17 25.16
CA VAL A 26 -38.81 -32.35 23.98
C VAL A 26 -38.26 -31.61 22.73
N SER A 27 -38.64 -32.14 21.55
CA SER A 27 -38.26 -31.83 20.18
C SER A 27 -38.70 -30.46 19.61
N PRO A 28 -38.18 -30.03 18.43
CA PRO A 28 -38.36 -28.66 17.92
C PRO A 28 -39.64 -28.45 17.09
N ALA A 29 -40.15 -27.22 17.09
CA ALA A 29 -41.12 -26.74 16.10
C ALA A 29 -40.91 -25.26 15.76
N SER A 30 -40.89 -24.98 14.45
CA SER A 30 -40.62 -23.69 13.81
C SER A 30 -41.59 -22.57 14.20
N VAL A 31 -41.09 -21.36 14.51
CA VAL A 31 -41.80 -20.10 14.22
C VAL A 31 -40.79 -19.01 13.79
N SER A 32 -41.11 -18.36 12.68
CA SER A 32 -40.45 -17.15 12.15
C SER A 32 -40.68 -15.93 13.04
N VAL A 33 -39.65 -15.12 13.30
CA VAL A 33 -39.79 -13.82 13.96
C VAL A 33 -39.49 -12.68 12.99
N LEU A 34 -40.48 -11.80 12.81
CA LEU A 34 -40.36 -10.54 12.07
C LEU A 34 -39.46 -9.56 12.83
N ALA A 35 -38.73 -8.72 12.08
CA ALA A 35 -37.83 -7.73 12.65
C ALA A 35 -38.57 -6.50 13.22
N SER A 36 -38.21 -6.10 14.44
CA SER A 36 -38.15 -4.68 14.85
C SER A 36 -37.27 -4.49 16.09
N ASP A 37 -36.84 -3.24 16.30
CA ASP A 37 -36.19 -2.68 17.49
C ASP A 37 -34.70 -2.93 17.73
N TYR A 38 -33.93 -2.07 17.05
CA TYR A 38 -32.47 -1.92 17.15
C TYR A 38 -32.11 -0.73 18.06
N SER A 39 -32.08 -0.89 19.39
CA SER A 39 -31.31 0.03 20.26
C SER A 39 -31.07 -0.50 21.68
N ALA A 40 -29.82 -0.88 21.99
CA ALA A 40 -29.12 -0.70 23.29
C ALA A 40 -27.89 -1.64 23.39
N ARG A 41 -26.78 -1.30 22.73
CA ARG A 41 -25.50 -1.97 23.01
C ARG A 41 -24.86 -1.36 24.25
N ASN A 42 -25.09 -1.98 25.42
CA ASN A 42 -24.17 -1.80 26.55
C ASN A 42 -22.90 -2.60 26.27
N VAL A 43 -21.76 -1.92 26.29
CA VAL A 43 -20.45 -2.53 26.03
C VAL A 43 -19.95 -3.16 27.32
N LEU A 44 -20.00 -4.49 27.37
CA LEU A 44 -19.05 -5.29 28.16
C LEU A 44 -18.13 -5.98 27.15
N SER A 45 -16.82 -5.88 27.37
CA SER A 45 -15.81 -6.43 26.46
C SER A 45 -15.76 -7.95 26.56
N ASP A 46 -15.56 -8.63 25.43
CA ASP A 46 -15.40 -10.10 25.37
C ASP A 46 -14.27 -10.61 26.28
N ALA A 47 -13.28 -9.76 26.58
CA ALA A 47 -12.21 -10.05 27.53
C ALA A 47 -12.73 -10.29 28.97
N TYR A 48 -13.74 -9.54 29.42
CA TYR A 48 -14.31 -9.73 30.76
C TYR A 48 -15.13 -11.02 30.84
N ILE A 49 -15.91 -11.34 29.80
CA ILE A 49 -16.68 -12.60 29.72
C ILE A 49 -15.74 -13.81 29.65
N ARG A 50 -14.63 -13.75 28.90
CA ARG A 50 -13.61 -14.82 28.89
C ARG A 50 -12.86 -14.99 30.22
N SER A 51 -12.78 -13.95 31.06
CA SER A 51 -12.09 -14.01 32.36
C SER A 51 -12.88 -14.70 33.49
N GLN A 52 -14.17 -14.96 33.29
CA GLN A 52 -15.07 -15.57 34.28
C GLN A 52 -15.49 -17.00 33.92
N ILE A 53 -14.98 -17.54 32.80
CA ILE A 53 -15.16 -18.94 32.41
C ILE A 53 -13.89 -19.68 32.85
N PRO A 54 -13.98 -20.68 33.75
CA PRO A 54 -12.82 -21.52 34.05
C PRO A 54 -12.37 -22.18 32.75
N ALA A 55 -11.07 -22.11 32.46
CA ALA A 55 -10.50 -22.42 31.14
C ALA A 55 -11.15 -23.67 30.52
N SER A 56 -11.99 -23.45 29.51
CA SER A 56 -12.48 -24.54 28.68
C SER A 56 -11.27 -25.07 27.94
N VAL A 57 -10.79 -26.24 28.37
CA VAL A 57 -9.90 -27.08 27.59
C VAL A 57 -10.49 -27.12 26.18
N SER A 58 -9.74 -26.63 25.20
CA SER A 58 -10.12 -26.85 23.81
C SER A 58 -10.13 -28.35 23.60
N GLU A 59 -11.30 -28.94 23.40
CA GLU A 59 -11.38 -30.30 22.88
C GLU A 59 -10.66 -30.28 21.52
N GLU A 60 -9.47 -30.88 21.48
CA GLU A 60 -8.74 -31.06 20.22
C GLU A 60 -9.65 -31.81 19.27
N SER A 61 -9.88 -31.26 18.08
CA SER A 61 -10.72 -31.91 17.09
C SER A 61 -10.11 -33.27 16.75
N ILE A 62 -10.84 -34.35 17.01
CA ILE A 62 -10.34 -35.70 16.84
C ILE A 62 -10.09 -36.00 15.35
N THR A 63 -8.90 -36.53 15.05
CA THR A 63 -8.44 -36.81 13.68
C THR A 63 -7.93 -38.25 13.57
N SER A 64 -7.74 -38.74 12.35
CA SER A 64 -7.00 -39.99 12.11
C SER A 64 -5.64 -39.98 12.81
N ALA A 65 -4.87 -38.90 12.69
CA ALA A 65 -3.54 -38.76 13.32
C ALA A 65 -3.57 -38.84 14.86
N SER A 66 -4.54 -38.22 15.53
CA SER A 66 -4.67 -38.32 17.00
C SER A 66 -5.09 -39.74 17.43
N VAL A 67 -5.97 -40.40 16.69
CA VAL A 67 -6.36 -41.80 16.97
C VAL A 67 -5.21 -42.77 16.70
N ARG A 68 -4.41 -42.57 15.66
CA ARG A 68 -3.18 -43.35 15.41
C ARG A 68 -2.18 -43.21 16.57
N SER A 69 -2.02 -42.01 17.08
CA SER A 69 -1.16 -41.72 18.24
C SER A 69 -1.69 -42.38 19.53
N GLU A 70 -3.00 -42.33 19.77
CA GLU A 70 -3.66 -43.07 20.87
C GLU A 70 -3.46 -44.59 20.72
N ALA A 71 -3.59 -45.13 19.51
CA ALA A 71 -3.41 -46.56 19.22
C ALA A 71 -1.96 -47.04 19.47
N LEU A 72 -0.95 -46.23 19.13
CA LEU A 72 0.45 -46.53 19.42
C LEU A 72 0.73 -46.59 20.93
N GLN A 73 0.12 -45.70 21.73
CA GLN A 73 0.25 -45.72 23.19
C GLN A 73 -0.43 -46.96 23.80
N LEU A 74 -1.64 -47.27 23.34
CA LEU A 74 -2.44 -48.41 23.82
C LEU A 74 -1.91 -49.79 23.37
N GLN A 75 -0.99 -49.84 22.41
CA GLN A 75 -0.42 -51.08 21.89
C GLN A 75 0.31 -51.91 22.95
N SER A 76 1.01 -51.27 23.89
CA SER A 76 1.66 -51.93 25.04
C SER A 76 0.67 -52.72 25.90
N SER A 77 -0.54 -52.18 26.09
CA SER A 77 -1.66 -52.81 26.82
C SER A 77 -2.47 -53.81 25.98
N LYS A 78 -2.04 -54.11 24.74
CA LYS A 78 -2.75 -54.97 23.77
C LYS A 78 -4.15 -54.48 23.41
N ARG A 79 -4.44 -53.18 23.60
CA ARG A 79 -5.75 -52.56 23.36
C ARG A 79 -5.87 -51.90 21.98
N ALA A 80 -4.78 -51.77 21.23
CA ALA A 80 -4.81 -51.21 19.89
C ALA A 80 -3.60 -51.65 19.06
N PHE A 81 -3.68 -51.46 17.75
CA PHE A 81 -2.50 -51.37 16.90
C PHE A 81 -2.68 -50.31 15.81
N ASP A 82 -1.57 -49.74 15.41
CA ASP A 82 -1.43 -49.04 14.13
C ASP A 82 -0.48 -49.83 13.23
N LEU A 83 -0.91 -50.08 12.00
CA LEU A 83 -0.09 -50.57 10.88
C LEU A 83 0.23 -49.37 10.00
N ASP A 84 1.44 -48.85 10.11
CA ASP A 84 1.98 -47.90 9.14
C ASP A 84 2.38 -48.65 7.86
N LEU A 85 1.75 -48.29 6.76
CA LEU A 85 1.90 -48.90 5.44
C LEU A 85 2.24 -47.84 4.38
N SER A 86 2.53 -46.60 4.78
CA SER A 86 2.77 -45.43 3.91
C SER A 86 3.83 -45.65 2.81
N GLY A 87 4.85 -46.46 3.09
CA GLY A 87 5.89 -46.88 2.14
C GLY A 87 5.57 -48.13 1.30
N GLN A 88 4.41 -48.77 1.48
CA GLN A 88 4.01 -50.01 0.81
C GLN A 88 3.16 -49.71 -0.44
N SER A 89 3.40 -50.47 -1.51
CA SER A 89 2.57 -50.48 -2.71
C SER A 89 2.20 -51.92 -3.04
N PHE A 90 0.94 -52.13 -3.41
CA PHE A 90 0.38 -53.43 -3.75
C PHE A 90 0.10 -53.44 -5.26
N ASP A 91 0.51 -54.49 -5.96
CA ASP A 91 0.45 -54.60 -7.43
C ASP A 91 -0.66 -55.55 -7.91
N GLY A 92 -1.48 -56.08 -7.00
CA GLY A 92 -2.48 -57.11 -7.28
C GLY A 92 -1.94 -58.55 -7.33
N SER A 93 -0.62 -58.78 -7.16
CA SER A 93 -0.06 -60.14 -7.17
C SER A 93 -0.25 -60.90 -5.85
N GLY A 94 -0.32 -60.18 -4.72
CA GLY A 94 -0.43 -60.77 -3.38
C GLY A 94 -0.75 -59.77 -2.28
N GLY A 95 -0.54 -60.18 -1.03
CA GLY A 95 -0.76 -59.36 0.17
C GLY A 95 0.21 -59.73 1.30
N ILE A 96 0.13 -58.99 2.41
CA ILE A 96 0.98 -59.18 3.60
C ILE A 96 0.23 -60.00 4.64
N ASP A 97 0.82 -61.11 5.08
CA ASP A 97 0.27 -61.98 6.12
C ASP A 97 0.93 -61.69 7.48
N TYR A 98 0.14 -61.15 8.41
CA TYR A 98 0.53 -60.84 9.79
C TYR A 98 0.07 -61.90 10.80
N SER A 99 -0.46 -63.05 10.35
CA SER A 99 -1.02 -64.10 11.22
C SER A 99 -0.02 -64.73 12.19
N LYS A 100 1.29 -64.60 11.91
CA LYS A 100 2.39 -65.01 12.80
C LYS A 100 2.96 -63.87 13.66
N ASN A 101 2.48 -62.63 13.49
CA ASN A 101 3.02 -61.46 14.18
C ASN A 101 2.31 -61.23 15.51
N ALA A 102 2.98 -61.58 16.61
CA ALA A 102 2.45 -61.46 17.98
C ALA A 102 1.99 -60.03 18.32
N LYS A 103 2.66 -58.98 17.80
CA LYS A 103 2.33 -57.56 18.06
C LYS A 103 0.88 -57.21 17.68
N TYR A 104 0.38 -57.80 16.61
CA TYR A 104 -0.97 -57.52 16.08
C TYR A 104 -1.97 -58.63 16.48
N MET A 105 -1.53 -59.90 16.47
CA MET A 105 -2.38 -61.02 16.83
C MET A 105 -2.78 -61.03 18.32
N ASP A 106 -1.91 -60.57 19.22
CA ASP A 106 -2.27 -60.48 20.65
C ASP A 106 -3.30 -59.37 20.93
N VAL A 107 -3.32 -58.31 20.13
CA VAL A 107 -4.39 -57.30 20.18
C VAL A 107 -5.70 -57.92 19.73
N LEU A 108 -5.74 -58.65 18.60
CA LEU A 108 -6.96 -59.34 18.15
C LEU A 108 -7.47 -60.37 19.17
N LYS A 109 -6.58 -61.11 19.86
CA LYS A 109 -6.96 -62.01 20.97
C LYS A 109 -7.58 -61.24 22.14
N ASN A 110 -7.03 -60.09 22.52
CA ASN A 110 -7.56 -59.26 23.60
C ASN A 110 -8.91 -58.60 23.23
N LEU A 111 -9.02 -58.09 21.99
CA LEU A 111 -10.26 -57.57 21.41
C LEU A 111 -11.35 -58.65 21.25
N LYS A 112 -10.98 -59.94 21.21
CA LYS A 112 -11.96 -61.05 21.28
C LYS A 112 -12.66 -61.11 22.64
N THR A 113 -11.97 -60.75 23.72
CA THR A 113 -12.42 -60.93 25.11
C THR A 113 -12.95 -59.66 25.78
N THR A 114 -12.66 -58.48 25.21
CA THR A 114 -13.14 -57.18 25.70
C THR A 114 -14.68 -57.08 25.69
N GLN A 115 -15.23 -56.28 26.61
CA GLN A 115 -16.63 -55.85 26.58
C GLN A 115 -16.78 -54.40 26.07
N ASN A 116 -15.66 -53.71 25.81
CA ASN A 116 -15.64 -52.35 25.27
C ASN A 116 -16.10 -52.35 23.80
N ASP A 117 -16.54 -51.19 23.34
CA ASP A 117 -16.80 -50.94 21.92
C ASP A 117 -15.49 -50.64 21.17
N GLN A 118 -15.41 -50.95 19.86
CA GLN A 118 -14.15 -50.96 19.11
C GLN A 118 -14.23 -50.17 17.80
N THR A 119 -13.09 -49.75 17.24
CA THR A 119 -13.03 -49.08 15.93
C THR A 119 -11.92 -49.66 15.06
N ILE A 120 -12.16 -49.72 13.75
CA ILE A 120 -11.13 -49.85 12.71
C ILE A 120 -11.16 -48.63 11.80
N ILE A 121 -9.98 -48.12 11.45
CA ILE A 121 -9.76 -47.02 10.49
C ILE A 121 -8.78 -47.51 9.45
N LEU A 122 -9.07 -47.32 8.17
CA LEU A 122 -8.21 -47.70 7.06
C LEU A 122 -8.14 -46.55 6.06
N ARG A 123 -6.95 -46.25 5.57
CA ARG A 123 -6.75 -45.31 4.45
C ARG A 123 -6.07 -45.97 3.28
N PHE A 124 -6.61 -45.80 2.08
CA PHE A 124 -6.12 -46.46 0.87
C PHE A 124 -6.46 -45.65 -0.39
N LYS A 125 -5.77 -45.92 -1.49
CA LYS A 125 -6.16 -45.51 -2.84
C LYS A 125 -6.03 -46.65 -3.83
N THR A 126 -7.02 -46.80 -4.71
CA THR A 126 -7.06 -47.84 -5.76
C THR A 126 -7.92 -47.41 -6.94
N SER A 127 -7.66 -47.98 -8.11
CA SER A 127 -8.52 -47.90 -9.30
C SER A 127 -9.14 -49.26 -9.65
N SER A 128 -9.12 -50.22 -8.72
CA SER A 128 -9.65 -51.58 -8.91
C SER A 128 -10.26 -52.15 -7.62
N ASP A 129 -10.86 -53.32 -7.74
CA ASP A 129 -11.26 -54.14 -6.59
C ASP A 129 -10.04 -54.64 -5.79
N GLY A 130 -10.27 -55.08 -4.54
CA GLY A 130 -9.21 -55.63 -3.69
C GLY A 130 -9.58 -55.84 -2.22
N LEU A 131 -8.83 -56.71 -1.53
CA LEU A 131 -8.92 -56.88 -0.07
C LEU A 131 -8.08 -55.82 0.66
N LEU A 132 -8.69 -55.01 1.52
CA LEU A 132 -7.96 -54.03 2.33
C LEU A 132 -7.49 -54.66 3.65
N PHE A 133 -8.39 -55.36 4.33
CA PHE A 133 -8.16 -56.01 5.63
C PHE A 133 -8.98 -57.29 5.73
N GLY A 134 -8.39 -58.35 6.27
CA GLY A 134 -9.10 -59.56 6.66
C GLY A 134 -8.55 -60.17 7.94
N ALA A 135 -9.43 -60.51 8.89
CA ALA A 135 -9.06 -61.16 10.14
C ALA A 135 -10.15 -62.12 10.64
N GLY A 136 -9.77 -63.28 11.18
CA GLY A 136 -10.73 -64.30 11.58
C GLY A 136 -10.10 -65.67 11.87
N THR A 137 -10.87 -66.73 11.59
CA THR A 137 -10.50 -68.14 11.91
C THR A 137 -10.36 -69.03 10.67
N ASP A 138 -11.20 -68.82 9.66
CA ASP A 138 -11.24 -69.64 8.44
C ASP A 138 -11.80 -68.80 7.31
N ALA A 139 -10.96 -68.41 6.37
CA ALA A 139 -11.36 -67.55 5.27
C ALA A 139 -12.39 -68.21 4.32
N LEU A 140 -12.50 -69.54 4.30
CA LEU A 140 -13.29 -70.30 3.32
C LEU A 140 -14.81 -70.22 3.55
N THR A 141 -15.27 -69.81 4.74
CA THR A 141 -16.69 -69.84 5.11
C THR A 141 -17.25 -68.47 5.51
N THR A 142 -18.44 -68.13 5.00
CA THR A 142 -19.19 -66.91 5.37
C THR A 142 -19.97 -67.13 6.66
N THR A 143 -19.23 -67.19 7.76
CA THR A 143 -19.76 -67.31 9.13
C THR A 143 -19.56 -66.00 9.89
N GLY A 144 -20.21 -65.86 11.05
CA GLY A 144 -19.99 -64.71 11.93
C GLY A 144 -18.61 -64.63 12.60
N LYS A 145 -17.64 -65.45 12.19
CA LYS A 145 -16.29 -65.59 12.79
C LYS A 145 -15.22 -64.71 12.12
N ASN A 146 -15.46 -64.28 10.88
CA ASN A 146 -14.51 -63.48 10.10
C ASN A 146 -14.95 -62.02 10.00
N MET A 147 -13.98 -61.13 9.76
CA MET A 147 -14.19 -59.74 9.40
C MET A 147 -13.31 -59.38 8.21
N THR A 148 -13.88 -58.72 7.20
CA THR A 148 -13.11 -58.14 6.09
C THR A 148 -13.61 -56.76 5.71
N VAL A 149 -12.68 -55.92 5.28
CA VAL A 149 -12.92 -54.67 4.56
C VAL A 149 -12.33 -54.84 3.16
N SER A 150 -13.12 -54.62 2.13
CA SER A 150 -12.70 -54.81 0.74
C SER A 150 -13.44 -53.87 -0.21
N ILE A 151 -12.87 -53.70 -1.40
CA ILE A 151 -13.51 -53.04 -2.54
C ILE A 151 -13.94 -54.13 -3.53
N ARG A 152 -15.20 -54.06 -3.97
CA ARG A 152 -15.77 -54.98 -4.98
C ARG A 152 -16.80 -54.25 -5.84
N ASP A 153 -16.71 -54.40 -7.16
CA ASP A 153 -17.51 -53.64 -8.14
C ASP A 153 -17.31 -52.11 -7.95
N GLY A 154 -16.09 -51.71 -7.55
CA GLY A 154 -15.73 -50.36 -7.11
C GLY A 154 -16.31 -49.93 -5.75
N LYS A 155 -17.11 -50.77 -5.09
CA LYS A 155 -17.88 -50.41 -3.89
C LYS A 155 -17.28 -50.95 -2.59
N LEU A 156 -17.46 -50.21 -1.50
CA LEU A 156 -17.13 -50.70 -0.17
C LEU A 156 -17.95 -51.95 0.18
N ARG A 157 -17.26 -53.03 0.51
CA ARG A 157 -17.79 -54.34 0.88
C ARG A 157 -17.27 -54.69 2.28
N LEU A 158 -18.19 -54.96 3.21
CA LEU A 158 -17.86 -55.33 4.58
C LEU A 158 -18.44 -56.71 4.89
N VAL A 159 -17.61 -57.60 5.43
CA VAL A 159 -18.03 -58.77 6.19
C VAL A 159 -17.68 -58.48 7.65
N MET A 160 -18.63 -58.62 8.56
CA MET A 160 -18.45 -58.25 9.97
C MET A 160 -18.52 -59.47 10.86
N ARG A 161 -17.58 -59.58 11.79
CA ARG A 161 -17.64 -60.57 12.87
C ARG A 161 -18.83 -60.24 13.78
N ASN A 162 -19.69 -61.22 14.08
CA ASN A 162 -21.04 -60.96 14.61
C ASN A 162 -21.67 -62.11 15.41
N THR A 163 -22.80 -61.83 16.04
CA THR A 163 -23.72 -62.75 16.73
C THR A 163 -25.17 -62.39 16.38
N LYS A 164 -26.05 -63.37 16.13
CA LYS A 164 -27.48 -63.15 15.83
C LYS A 164 -28.35 -63.28 17.08
N LYS A 165 -29.48 -62.55 17.11
CA LYS A 165 -30.44 -62.45 18.22
C LYS A 165 -31.25 -63.73 18.53
N ALA A 166 -31.16 -64.74 17.67
CA ALA A 166 -31.66 -66.09 17.92
C ALA A 166 -30.61 -67.11 17.44
N ASP A 167 -30.46 -68.18 18.22
CA ASP A 167 -29.78 -69.43 17.90
C ASP A 167 -28.30 -69.27 17.49
N GLY A 168 -27.42 -69.22 18.50
CA GLY A 168 -25.97 -69.05 18.45
C GLY A 168 -25.24 -69.31 17.11
N ALA A 169 -24.74 -68.23 16.51
CA ALA A 169 -23.91 -68.18 15.30
C ALA A 169 -24.50 -68.88 14.05
N PRO A 170 -25.32 -68.17 13.24
CA PRO A 170 -25.94 -68.72 12.06
C PRO A 170 -25.04 -68.72 10.82
N ALA A 171 -25.37 -69.61 9.88
CA ALA A 171 -24.85 -69.57 8.52
C ALA A 171 -25.19 -68.24 7.81
N GLY A 172 -24.22 -67.68 7.08
CA GLY A 172 -24.37 -66.51 6.20
C GLY A 172 -23.67 -65.22 6.66
N GLY A 173 -23.53 -65.01 7.97
CA GLY A 173 -22.88 -63.84 8.56
C GLY A 173 -23.58 -62.49 8.31
N LEU A 174 -23.10 -61.45 9.00
CA LEU A 174 -23.48 -60.05 8.76
C LEU A 174 -22.53 -59.46 7.70
N LYS A 175 -23.11 -58.97 6.61
CA LYS A 175 -22.39 -58.44 5.46
C LYS A 175 -23.15 -57.27 4.84
N GLY A 176 -22.41 -56.30 4.30
CA GLY A 176 -22.94 -55.08 3.71
C GLY A 176 -22.21 -54.70 2.42
N SER A 177 -22.98 -54.25 1.43
CA SER A 177 -22.48 -53.58 0.23
C SER A 177 -22.96 -52.14 0.28
N PHE A 178 -22.05 -51.17 0.24
CA PHE A 178 -22.37 -49.75 0.41
C PHE A 178 -22.19 -49.04 -0.92
N ASN A 179 -23.14 -48.19 -1.31
CA ASN A 179 -23.15 -47.57 -2.63
C ASN A 179 -22.27 -46.30 -2.69
N VAL A 180 -21.00 -46.45 -2.32
CA VAL A 180 -19.92 -45.48 -2.47
C VAL A 180 -18.86 -46.05 -3.38
N ASN A 181 -18.47 -45.32 -4.42
CA ASN A 181 -17.37 -45.73 -5.30
C ASN A 181 -16.05 -45.30 -4.67
N LEU A 182 -15.18 -46.26 -4.37
CA LEU A 182 -13.86 -46.04 -3.76
C LEU A 182 -12.72 -46.63 -4.61
N ALA A 183 -13.00 -46.94 -5.89
CA ALA A 183 -12.05 -47.40 -6.89
C ALA A 183 -11.84 -46.35 -7.99
N ASP A 184 -11.74 -45.07 -7.62
CA ASP A 184 -11.63 -43.93 -8.55
C ASP A 184 -10.18 -43.41 -8.71
N GLY A 185 -9.21 -44.04 -8.03
CA GLY A 185 -7.80 -43.65 -7.99
C GLY A 185 -7.41 -42.68 -6.87
N ASN A 186 -8.38 -42.11 -6.14
CA ASN A 186 -8.13 -41.16 -5.06
C ASN A 186 -7.89 -41.85 -3.71
N TRP A 187 -7.36 -41.09 -2.75
CA TRP A 187 -7.28 -41.49 -1.35
C TRP A 187 -8.66 -41.42 -0.68
N HIS A 188 -9.03 -42.52 -0.04
CA HIS A 188 -10.22 -42.65 0.81
C HIS A 188 -9.83 -43.09 2.21
N THR A 189 -10.52 -42.56 3.23
CA THR A 189 -10.38 -42.99 4.63
C THR A 189 -11.72 -43.52 5.12
N VAL A 190 -11.76 -44.81 5.48
CA VAL A 190 -12.93 -45.52 5.99
C VAL A 190 -12.78 -45.74 7.49
N ALA A 191 -13.70 -45.21 8.29
CA ALA A 191 -13.72 -45.37 9.74
C ALA A 191 -15.01 -46.08 10.18
N ILE A 192 -14.87 -47.19 10.92
CA ILE A 192 -15.97 -48.06 11.34
C ILE A 192 -15.88 -48.31 12.84
N SER A 193 -16.84 -47.80 13.62
CA SER A 193 -17.01 -48.21 15.02
C SER A 193 -18.06 -49.32 15.12
N PHE A 194 -17.72 -50.36 15.89
CA PHE A 194 -18.59 -51.44 16.32
C PHE A 194 -18.96 -51.19 17.79
N LEU A 195 -20.25 -51.12 18.09
CA LEU A 195 -20.77 -50.85 19.43
C LEU A 195 -21.59 -52.03 19.99
N PRO A 196 -20.96 -53.19 20.26
CA PRO A 196 -21.63 -54.35 20.86
C PRO A 196 -22.25 -54.05 22.24
N SER A 197 -21.84 -53.00 22.95
CA SER A 197 -22.50 -52.53 24.18
C SER A 197 -23.98 -52.20 23.99
N LEU A 198 -24.35 -51.66 22.82
CA LEU A 198 -25.73 -51.34 22.43
C LEU A 198 -26.57 -52.59 22.11
N ASN A 199 -25.96 -53.77 22.17
CA ASN A 199 -26.56 -55.06 21.86
C ASN A 199 -27.25 -55.09 20.48
N TYR A 200 -28.57 -55.28 20.44
CA TYR A 200 -29.34 -55.48 19.22
C TYR A 200 -30.13 -54.21 18.83
N VAL A 201 -29.38 -53.11 18.66
CA VAL A 201 -29.87 -51.77 18.28
C VAL A 201 -29.23 -51.38 16.95
N ASN A 202 -29.98 -50.76 16.05
CA ASN A 202 -29.54 -50.47 14.67
C ASN A 202 -28.28 -49.59 14.54
N ASP A 203 -27.95 -48.80 15.56
CA ASP A 203 -26.75 -47.95 15.64
C ASP A 203 -25.52 -48.70 16.22
N ASN A 204 -25.59 -50.02 16.40
CA ASN A 204 -24.45 -50.82 16.87
C ASN A 204 -23.30 -50.98 15.87
N VAL A 205 -23.44 -50.43 14.66
CA VAL A 205 -22.34 -50.22 13.70
C VAL A 205 -22.48 -48.82 13.11
N ARG A 206 -21.42 -48.03 13.23
CA ARG A 206 -21.32 -46.69 12.65
C ARG A 206 -20.20 -46.67 11.62
N ILE A 207 -20.48 -46.12 10.44
CA ILE A 207 -19.54 -46.06 9.32
C ILE A 207 -19.49 -44.65 8.78
N ALA A 208 -18.30 -44.09 8.69
CA ALA A 208 -18.02 -42.85 7.97
C ALA A 208 -16.92 -43.08 6.93
N VAL A 209 -17.06 -42.41 5.79
CA VAL A 209 -16.10 -42.41 4.69
C VAL A 209 -15.92 -40.98 4.23
N ASP A 210 -14.67 -40.51 4.20
CA ASP A 210 -14.29 -39.16 3.74
C ASP A 210 -15.10 -38.04 4.39
N GLY A 211 -15.40 -38.18 5.69
CA GLY A 211 -16.19 -37.22 6.47
C GLY A 211 -17.70 -37.29 6.30
N THR A 212 -18.20 -38.23 5.50
CA THR A 212 -19.63 -38.45 5.28
C THR A 212 -20.06 -39.74 5.98
N ASN A 213 -21.17 -39.71 6.73
CA ASN A 213 -21.74 -40.93 7.31
C ASN A 213 -22.43 -41.77 6.24
N LEU A 214 -22.18 -43.08 6.23
CA LEU A 214 -22.87 -43.98 5.30
C LEU A 214 -24.24 -44.35 5.83
N ASN A 215 -25.26 -43.60 5.39
CA ASN A 215 -26.66 -43.96 5.59
C ASN A 215 -27.01 -45.20 4.74
N TYR A 216 -26.84 -46.39 5.30
CA TYR A 216 -27.25 -47.65 4.68
C TYR A 216 -28.74 -47.93 4.93
N ALA A 217 -29.43 -48.51 3.96
CA ALA A 217 -30.90 -48.68 3.98
C ALA A 217 -31.42 -49.69 5.02
N SER A 218 -30.57 -50.21 5.89
CA SER A 218 -30.98 -51.12 6.97
C SER A 218 -31.30 -50.32 8.23
N ASN A 219 -32.59 -50.09 8.41
CA ASN A 219 -33.23 -49.91 9.71
C ASN A 219 -33.49 -51.26 10.42
N THR A 220 -32.69 -52.31 10.12
CA THR A 220 -32.94 -53.70 10.55
C THR A 220 -31.71 -54.58 10.88
N TRP A 221 -30.47 -54.20 10.58
CA TRP A 221 -29.28 -55.03 10.91
C TRP A 221 -29.15 -55.21 12.42
N GLY A 222 -29.06 -54.10 13.16
CA GLY A 222 -28.85 -54.17 14.61
C GLY A 222 -30.00 -54.86 15.33
N SER A 223 -31.25 -54.74 14.85
CA SER A 223 -32.39 -55.44 15.45
C SER A 223 -32.23 -56.97 15.50
N SER A 224 -31.38 -57.55 14.64
CA SER A 224 -31.13 -58.98 14.50
C SER A 224 -29.69 -59.41 14.76
N TRP A 225 -28.70 -58.52 14.67
CA TRP A 225 -27.27 -58.83 14.73
C TRP A 225 -26.50 -57.87 15.63
N LYS A 226 -25.53 -58.40 16.38
CA LYS A 226 -24.53 -57.67 17.15
C LYS A 226 -23.17 -57.85 16.50
N ALA A 227 -22.46 -56.78 16.17
CA ALA A 227 -21.18 -56.82 15.46
C ALA A 227 -20.01 -56.34 16.34
N GLY A 228 -18.80 -56.81 16.05
CA GLY A 228 -17.57 -56.43 16.74
C GLY A 228 -16.49 -57.51 16.71
N PHE A 229 -15.26 -57.13 17.02
CA PHE A 229 -14.12 -58.03 17.16
C PHE A 229 -14.34 -59.09 18.27
N ASN A 230 -15.13 -58.74 19.30
CA ASN A 230 -15.54 -59.64 20.38
C ASN A 230 -16.72 -60.60 20.07
N GLN A 231 -17.13 -60.72 18.81
CA GLN A 231 -18.28 -61.57 18.41
C GLN A 231 -17.83 -62.91 17.80
N GLY A 232 -18.70 -63.65 17.11
CA GLY A 232 -18.33 -64.87 16.38
C GLY A 232 -18.12 -66.13 17.23
N ALA A 233 -19.04 -66.39 18.17
CA ALA A 233 -19.09 -67.61 19.00
C ALA A 233 -17.76 -67.98 19.71
N GLY A 234 -17.01 -66.97 20.19
CA GLY A 234 -15.79 -67.17 20.98
C GLY A 234 -14.57 -67.73 20.22
N THR A 235 -14.69 -67.95 18.90
CA THR A 235 -13.67 -68.62 18.07
C THR A 235 -12.37 -67.79 18.00
N ASP A 236 -11.19 -68.40 18.04
CA ASP A 236 -9.93 -67.63 18.03
C ASP A 236 -9.62 -66.94 16.69
N TYR A 237 -8.85 -65.85 16.78
CA TYR A 237 -8.19 -65.24 15.62
C TYR A 237 -6.90 -66.01 15.31
N ASN A 238 -6.82 -66.63 14.13
CA ASN A 238 -5.63 -67.29 13.61
C ASN A 238 -5.13 -66.66 12.28
N LEU A 239 -5.91 -65.75 11.68
CA LEU A 239 -5.59 -65.05 10.45
C LEU A 239 -5.65 -63.52 10.63
N LEU A 240 -4.66 -62.83 10.06
CA LEU A 240 -4.66 -61.38 9.82
C LEU A 240 -3.89 -61.11 8.51
N GLN A 241 -4.60 -60.68 7.47
CA GLN A 241 -4.07 -60.53 6.11
C GLN A 241 -4.49 -59.18 5.51
N ILE A 242 -3.53 -58.47 4.91
CA ILE A 242 -3.68 -57.10 4.37
C ILE A 242 -3.35 -57.12 2.87
N GLY A 243 -4.16 -56.46 2.05
CA GLY A 243 -3.90 -56.37 0.60
C GLY A 243 -4.21 -57.64 -0.21
N GLY A 244 -4.36 -58.81 0.40
CA GLY A 244 -4.58 -60.07 -0.32
C GLY A 244 -4.54 -61.29 0.59
N GLY A 245 -4.48 -62.49 0.00
CA GLY A 245 -4.38 -63.76 0.73
C GLY A 245 -5.68 -64.57 0.72
N SER A 246 -5.88 -65.39 1.76
CA SER A 246 -6.88 -66.46 1.82
C SER A 246 -8.35 -65.96 1.77
N TYR A 247 -8.59 -64.68 2.06
CA TYR A 247 -9.92 -64.06 1.95
C TYR A 247 -10.31 -63.63 0.52
N VAL A 248 -9.39 -63.70 -0.45
CA VAL A 248 -9.66 -63.31 -1.84
C VAL A 248 -10.36 -64.43 -2.61
N GLY A 249 -11.36 -64.08 -3.42
CA GLY A 249 -12.04 -65.01 -4.32
C GLY A 249 -13.04 -65.97 -3.66
N VAL A 250 -13.21 -65.91 -2.33
CA VAL A 250 -14.09 -66.80 -1.59
C VAL A 250 -15.57 -66.39 -1.71
N ASN A 251 -16.47 -67.38 -1.72
CA ASN A 251 -17.94 -67.24 -1.67
C ASN A 251 -18.52 -66.16 -2.61
N ASN A 252 -18.64 -66.51 -3.90
CA ASN A 252 -19.37 -65.81 -4.97
C ASN A 252 -20.18 -64.57 -4.51
N ASN A 253 -19.51 -63.42 -4.43
CA ASN A 253 -20.03 -62.05 -4.17
C ASN A 253 -19.89 -61.46 -2.74
N ASP A 254 -19.35 -62.19 -1.76
CA ASP A 254 -19.24 -61.69 -0.38
C ASP A 254 -17.91 -61.03 -0.02
N TYR A 255 -16.79 -61.54 -0.53
CA TYR A 255 -15.44 -61.01 -0.29
C TYR A 255 -14.86 -60.27 -1.50
N ALA A 256 -13.60 -59.80 -1.39
CA ALA A 256 -12.84 -59.24 -2.50
C ALA A 256 -12.73 -60.23 -3.68
N SER A 257 -12.85 -59.72 -4.91
CA SER A 257 -12.71 -60.48 -6.16
C SER A 257 -11.24 -60.75 -6.53
N ALA A 258 -10.31 -59.90 -6.08
CA ALA A 258 -8.88 -59.97 -6.35
C ALA A 258 -8.04 -59.53 -5.12
N ASN A 259 -6.71 -59.72 -5.20
CA ASN A 259 -5.80 -58.98 -4.33
C ASN A 259 -5.87 -57.48 -4.67
N PHE A 260 -5.52 -56.65 -3.71
CA PHE A 260 -5.51 -55.20 -3.83
C PHE A 260 -4.37 -54.72 -4.74
N ASN A 261 -4.70 -53.78 -5.62
CA ASN A 261 -3.75 -53.06 -6.46
C ASN A 261 -3.91 -51.56 -6.18
N GLY A 262 -2.87 -50.92 -5.65
CA GLY A 262 -2.94 -49.56 -5.11
C GLY A 262 -2.00 -49.33 -3.93
N LYS A 263 -2.34 -48.37 -3.07
CA LYS A 263 -1.60 -48.07 -1.83
C LYS A 263 -2.54 -48.09 -0.63
N ILE A 264 -2.03 -48.55 0.52
CA ILE A 264 -2.67 -48.44 1.82
C ILE A 264 -1.74 -47.59 2.67
N ASP A 265 -2.20 -46.48 3.24
CA ASP A 265 -1.38 -45.57 4.06
C ASP A 265 -1.26 -46.10 5.49
N PHE A 266 -2.39 -46.45 6.09
CA PHE A 266 -2.42 -47.07 7.41
C PHE A 266 -3.67 -47.91 7.67
N ILE A 267 -3.57 -48.80 8.65
CA ILE A 267 -4.71 -49.51 9.25
C ILE A 267 -4.58 -49.45 10.77
N THR A 268 -5.54 -48.80 11.42
CA THR A 268 -5.60 -48.65 12.87
C THR A 268 -6.76 -49.45 13.43
N VAL A 269 -6.53 -50.26 14.47
CA VAL A 269 -7.58 -50.95 15.24
C VAL A 269 -7.45 -50.57 16.70
N ILE A 270 -8.55 -50.19 17.36
CA ILE A 270 -8.55 -49.67 18.74
C ILE A 270 -9.76 -50.16 19.55
N ASP A 271 -9.52 -50.53 20.82
CA ASP A 271 -10.49 -50.89 21.87
C ASP A 271 -11.25 -49.66 22.41
N LYS A 272 -11.81 -48.87 21.48
CA LYS A 272 -12.57 -47.64 21.70
C LYS A 272 -13.51 -47.41 20.52
N ALA A 273 -14.75 -47.00 20.78
CA ALA A 273 -15.67 -46.50 19.75
C ALA A 273 -15.83 -44.98 19.82
N TYR A 274 -16.25 -44.40 18.71
CA TYR A 274 -16.39 -42.95 18.54
C TYR A 274 -17.84 -42.57 18.18
N SER A 275 -18.23 -41.32 18.40
CA SER A 275 -19.53 -40.82 17.92
C SER A 275 -19.55 -40.76 16.39
N MET A 276 -20.73 -40.58 15.78
CA MET A 276 -20.79 -40.43 14.34
C MET A 276 -20.08 -39.15 13.85
N ASP A 277 -20.08 -38.07 14.64
CA ASP A 277 -19.41 -36.82 14.27
C ASP A 277 -17.90 -36.87 14.51
N ASP A 278 -17.44 -37.65 15.50
CA ASP A 278 -16.04 -38.04 15.63
C ASP A 278 -15.60 -38.91 14.44
N LEU A 279 -16.39 -39.93 14.05
CA LEU A 279 -16.07 -40.77 12.89
C LEU A 279 -16.04 -39.99 11.59
N LYS A 280 -16.94 -39.00 11.42
CA LYS A 280 -16.81 -38.02 10.33
C LYS A 280 -15.48 -37.29 10.46
N SER A 281 -15.14 -36.72 11.62
CA SER A 281 -13.88 -35.96 11.80
C SER A 281 -12.61 -36.82 11.59
N ILE A 282 -12.64 -38.09 11.96
CA ILE A 282 -11.57 -39.09 11.80
C ILE A 282 -11.43 -39.55 10.34
N SER A 283 -12.55 -39.84 9.66
CA SER A 283 -12.55 -40.19 8.24
C SER A 283 -12.39 -38.98 7.32
N TYR A 284 -12.67 -37.77 7.81
CA TYR A 284 -12.39 -36.51 7.15
C TYR A 284 -10.91 -36.14 7.30
N GLU A 285 -10.06 -36.94 6.66
CA GLU A 285 -9.00 -36.26 5.95
C GLU A 285 -9.65 -35.45 4.82
N GLN A 286 -9.33 -34.17 4.81
CA GLN A 286 -9.86 -33.24 3.84
C GLN A 286 -9.41 -33.70 2.46
N VAL A 287 -10.30 -34.36 1.70
CA VAL A 287 -10.05 -34.79 0.32
C VAL A 287 -9.72 -33.56 -0.49
N SER A 288 -8.43 -33.31 -0.61
CA SER A 288 -7.86 -32.07 -1.10
C SER A 288 -6.69 -32.40 -2.01
N SER A 289 -7.00 -33.29 -2.97
CA SER A 289 -6.27 -33.34 -4.22
C SER A 289 -6.05 -31.90 -4.70
N VAL A 290 -4.86 -31.64 -5.24
CA VAL A 290 -4.45 -30.32 -5.71
C VAL A 290 -5.52 -29.66 -6.58
N THR A 291 -6.22 -30.45 -7.39
CA THR A 291 -7.38 -30.03 -8.19
C THR A 291 -8.54 -29.46 -7.36
N ALA A 292 -8.94 -30.09 -6.25
CA ALA A 292 -10.01 -29.62 -5.38
C ALA A 292 -9.63 -28.31 -4.66
N LYS A 293 -8.41 -28.23 -4.11
CA LYS A 293 -7.83 -26.99 -3.55
C LYS A 293 -7.82 -25.86 -4.60
N LEU A 294 -7.31 -26.13 -5.80
CA LEU A 294 -7.27 -25.18 -6.91
C LEU A 294 -8.66 -24.71 -7.36
N ASN A 295 -9.64 -25.63 -7.43
CA ASN A 295 -11.02 -25.28 -7.72
C ASN A 295 -11.61 -24.37 -6.64
N ALA A 296 -11.33 -24.64 -5.36
CA ALA A 296 -11.74 -23.78 -4.26
C ALA A 296 -11.11 -22.38 -4.36
N MET A 297 -9.83 -22.25 -4.73
CA MET A 297 -9.17 -20.95 -4.95
C MET A 297 -9.79 -20.13 -6.10
N ARG A 298 -10.44 -20.79 -7.07
CA ARG A 298 -11.14 -20.16 -8.19
C ARG A 298 -12.65 -20.01 -7.97
N GLN A 299 -13.20 -20.55 -6.88
CA GLN A 299 -14.65 -20.63 -6.65
C GLN A 299 -15.30 -19.24 -6.71
N SER A 300 -16.36 -19.12 -7.49
CA SER A 300 -17.07 -17.86 -7.66
C SER A 300 -17.72 -17.40 -6.35
N GLY A 301 -17.80 -16.09 -6.15
CA GLY A 301 -18.24 -15.49 -4.88
C GLY A 301 -17.27 -15.69 -3.70
N THR A 302 -16.03 -16.13 -3.95
CA THR A 302 -14.99 -16.26 -2.90
C THR A 302 -13.75 -15.41 -3.20
N GLY A 303 -13.24 -14.76 -2.14
CA GLY A 303 -12.07 -13.90 -2.15
C GLY A 303 -10.87 -14.56 -1.48
N LYS A 304 -10.59 -15.82 -1.84
CA LYS A 304 -9.47 -16.58 -1.27
C LYS A 304 -8.14 -15.97 -1.72
N THR A 305 -7.18 -15.95 -0.82
CA THR A 305 -5.95 -15.18 -0.92
C THR A 305 -4.72 -16.07 -1.08
N TRP A 306 -3.70 -15.52 -1.74
CA TRP A 306 -2.47 -16.22 -2.08
C TRP A 306 -1.27 -15.55 -1.42
N LEU A 307 -0.40 -16.34 -0.83
CA LEU A 307 0.91 -15.87 -0.36
C LEU A 307 2.00 -16.44 -1.26
N PHE A 308 2.93 -15.59 -1.68
CA PHE A 308 4.16 -15.97 -2.36
C PHE A 308 5.34 -15.69 -1.44
N THR A 309 6.28 -16.62 -1.41
CA THR A 309 7.54 -16.53 -0.67
C THR A 309 8.66 -17.17 -1.50
N GLY A 310 9.91 -16.93 -1.13
CA GLY A 310 11.07 -17.36 -1.90
C GLY A 310 12.26 -16.42 -1.74
N GLY A 311 13.30 -16.70 -2.53
CA GLY A 311 14.53 -15.92 -2.58
C GLY A 311 14.43 -14.63 -3.41
N THR A 312 15.60 -14.18 -3.86
CA THR A 312 15.84 -12.97 -4.65
C THR A 312 14.95 -12.86 -5.90
N GLU A 313 14.63 -13.96 -6.56
CA GLU A 313 13.88 -14.06 -7.81
C GLU A 313 12.38 -13.73 -7.68
N ALA A 314 11.86 -13.77 -6.45
CA ALA A 314 10.47 -13.46 -6.13
C ALA A 314 10.31 -12.06 -5.52
N VAL A 315 11.40 -11.37 -5.19
CA VAL A 315 11.37 -9.97 -4.72
C VAL A 315 10.94 -9.05 -5.87
N ALA A 316 10.16 -8.01 -5.56
CA ALA A 316 9.88 -6.93 -6.49
C ALA A 316 10.89 -5.82 -6.25
N ASP A 317 11.74 -5.51 -7.24
CA ASP A 317 12.78 -4.49 -7.10
C ASP A 317 12.83 -3.48 -8.24
N PHE A 318 13.36 -2.29 -7.94
CA PHE A 318 13.47 -1.21 -8.91
C PHE A 318 14.62 -1.40 -9.91
N LYS A 319 15.70 -2.08 -9.52
CA LYS A 319 16.90 -2.24 -10.37
C LYS A 319 16.61 -3.03 -11.65
N ASN A 320 15.90 -4.14 -11.51
CA ASN A 320 15.74 -5.16 -12.55
C ASN A 320 14.38 -5.04 -13.27
N SER A 321 13.36 -4.53 -12.59
CA SER A 321 12.01 -4.34 -13.16
C SER A 321 11.56 -2.87 -13.25
N SER A 322 12.38 -1.90 -12.84
CA SER A 322 12.08 -0.46 -12.91
C SER A 322 10.68 -0.15 -12.37
N THR A 323 9.80 0.37 -13.22
CA THR A 323 8.43 0.80 -12.91
C THR A 323 7.36 -0.23 -13.33
N ILE A 324 7.78 -1.48 -13.56
CA ILE A 324 6.95 -2.60 -14.03
C ILE A 324 6.85 -3.67 -12.96
N ARG A 325 5.68 -4.28 -12.83
CA ARG A 325 5.43 -5.33 -11.83
C ARG A 325 6.28 -6.56 -12.10
N ASN A 326 6.74 -7.20 -11.03
CA ASN A 326 7.33 -8.54 -11.12
C ASN A 326 6.27 -9.60 -11.48
N TRP A 327 6.72 -10.82 -11.78
CA TRP A 327 5.85 -11.92 -12.21
C TRP A 327 4.68 -12.25 -11.25
N ILE A 328 4.87 -12.05 -9.94
CA ILE A 328 3.82 -12.22 -8.93
C ILE A 328 2.73 -11.16 -9.11
N GLY A 329 3.11 -9.90 -9.31
CA GLY A 329 2.16 -8.79 -9.56
C GLY A 329 1.42 -8.90 -10.90
N LEU A 330 2.04 -9.49 -11.93
CA LEU A 330 1.39 -9.75 -13.22
C LEU A 330 0.41 -10.94 -13.16
N PHE A 331 0.73 -11.97 -12.35
CA PHE A 331 -0.20 -13.04 -12.01
C PHE A 331 -1.40 -12.52 -11.21
N GLU A 332 -1.14 -11.67 -10.21
CA GLU A 332 -2.16 -10.99 -9.40
C GLU A 332 -3.16 -10.22 -10.29
N ASP A 333 -2.68 -9.34 -11.15
CA ASP A 333 -3.54 -8.55 -12.05
C ASP A 333 -4.40 -9.45 -12.94
N THR A 334 -3.85 -10.56 -13.44
CA THR A 334 -4.62 -11.52 -14.25
C THR A 334 -5.77 -12.12 -13.44
N MET A 335 -5.48 -12.63 -12.24
CA MET A 335 -6.48 -13.25 -11.36
C MET A 335 -7.58 -12.28 -10.92
N ARG A 336 -7.26 -10.98 -10.79
CA ARG A 336 -8.14 -9.94 -10.23
C ARG A 336 -8.75 -9.01 -11.29
N SER A 337 -8.50 -9.26 -12.57
CA SER A 337 -8.98 -8.47 -13.73
C SER A 337 -10.50 -8.44 -13.92
N GLY A 338 -11.23 -9.43 -13.40
CA GLY A 338 -12.67 -9.59 -13.61
C GLY A 338 -13.43 -10.15 -12.41
N GLY A 339 -14.72 -10.40 -12.61
CA GLY A 339 -15.63 -10.91 -11.58
C GLY A 339 -16.20 -9.85 -10.64
N SER A 340 -16.93 -10.31 -9.63
CA SER A 340 -17.50 -9.55 -8.52
C SER A 340 -16.43 -8.88 -7.65
N TYR A 341 -16.84 -7.93 -6.80
CA TYR A 341 -15.94 -7.29 -5.84
C TYR A 341 -15.28 -8.28 -4.85
N ILE A 342 -15.92 -9.42 -4.58
CA ILE A 342 -15.34 -10.51 -3.76
C ILE A 342 -14.21 -11.22 -4.51
N GLU A 343 -14.41 -11.53 -5.79
CA GLU A 343 -13.39 -12.21 -6.62
C GLU A 343 -12.22 -11.28 -6.97
N ARG A 344 -12.47 -9.98 -7.16
CA ARG A 344 -11.42 -8.94 -7.25
C ARG A 344 -10.70 -8.71 -5.91
N GLY A 345 -11.21 -9.28 -4.81
CA GLY A 345 -10.60 -9.32 -3.48
C GLY A 345 -9.70 -10.55 -3.22
N ARG A 346 -9.37 -11.34 -4.26
CA ARG A 346 -8.36 -12.42 -4.18
C ARG A 346 -6.94 -11.84 -4.10
N PHE A 347 -6.60 -11.24 -2.96
CA PHE A 347 -5.33 -10.56 -2.74
C PHE A 347 -4.13 -11.50 -2.88
N VAL A 348 -3.02 -10.96 -3.42
CA VAL A 348 -1.71 -11.61 -3.40
C VAL A 348 -0.80 -10.90 -2.40
N PHE A 349 -0.19 -11.68 -1.51
CA PHE A 349 0.81 -11.24 -0.56
C PHE A 349 2.18 -11.69 -1.08
N ASN A 350 3.14 -10.78 -1.21
CA ASN A 350 4.52 -11.14 -1.48
C ASN A 350 5.36 -10.97 -0.20
N THR A 351 5.95 -12.06 0.25
CA THR A 351 6.79 -12.14 1.46
C THR A 351 8.21 -12.60 1.13
N ALA A 352 8.55 -12.75 -0.15
CA ALA A 352 9.87 -13.15 -0.62
C ALA A 352 10.96 -12.16 -0.22
N ARG A 353 12.19 -12.67 -0.03
CA ARG A 353 13.32 -11.90 0.50
C ARG A 353 14.63 -12.32 -0.16
N ARG A 354 15.49 -11.32 -0.40
CA ARG A 354 16.85 -11.58 -0.87
C ARG A 354 17.64 -12.35 0.19
N GLY A 355 18.26 -13.46 -0.19
CA GLY A 355 18.98 -14.35 0.74
C GLY A 355 18.11 -15.44 1.39
N SER A 356 16.82 -15.53 1.09
CA SER A 356 15.98 -16.61 1.60
C SER A 356 16.09 -17.89 0.76
N ASP A 357 16.40 -18.99 1.44
CA ASP A 357 16.29 -20.37 0.97
C ASP A 357 15.08 -21.08 1.62
N VAL A 358 14.78 -22.31 1.21
CA VAL A 358 13.68 -23.11 1.78
C VAL A 358 13.83 -23.36 3.30
N ALA A 359 15.05 -23.45 3.82
CA ALA A 359 15.31 -23.69 5.24
C ALA A 359 14.97 -22.47 6.11
N SER A 360 15.33 -21.27 5.65
CA SER A 360 15.00 -20.00 6.30
C SER A 360 13.50 -19.74 6.26
N ILE A 361 12.82 -20.01 5.13
CA ILE A 361 11.37 -19.89 4.99
C ILE A 361 10.64 -20.85 5.96
N LEU A 362 11.15 -22.07 6.12
CA LEU A 362 10.62 -23.03 7.10
C LEU A 362 10.80 -22.54 8.55
N ALA A 363 11.97 -22.02 8.90
CA ALA A 363 12.26 -21.49 10.23
C ALA A 363 11.39 -20.27 10.58
N ASP A 364 11.05 -19.44 9.59
CA ASP A 364 10.25 -18.23 9.75
C ASP A 364 8.74 -18.41 9.47
N TYR A 365 8.27 -19.65 9.21
CA TYR A 365 6.92 -19.95 8.71
C TYR A 365 5.80 -19.20 9.46
N ASP A 366 5.83 -19.18 10.79
CA ASP A 366 4.73 -18.62 11.58
C ASP A 366 4.59 -17.11 11.36
N ARG A 367 5.73 -16.43 11.10
CA ARG A 367 5.82 -14.99 10.83
C ARG A 367 5.64 -14.63 9.36
N GLN A 368 6.25 -15.40 8.45
CA GLN A 368 6.25 -15.09 7.02
C GLN A 368 5.05 -15.70 6.27
N ILE A 369 4.42 -16.75 6.78
CA ILE A 369 3.36 -17.50 6.09
C ILE A 369 2.06 -17.50 6.89
N ASP A 370 2.08 -17.91 8.16
CA ASP A 370 0.82 -18.16 8.88
C ASP A 370 0.13 -16.88 9.36
N ALA A 371 0.91 -15.88 9.79
CA ALA A 371 0.42 -14.57 10.24
C ALA A 371 -0.54 -13.83 9.27
N TYR A 372 -0.55 -14.19 7.98
CA TYR A 372 -1.42 -13.58 6.96
C TYR A 372 -2.73 -14.36 6.74
N HIS A 373 -2.86 -15.55 7.33
CA HIS A 373 -4.02 -16.44 7.24
C HIS A 373 -4.54 -16.63 5.80
N THR A 374 -3.63 -16.84 4.86
CA THR A 374 -3.95 -17.13 3.44
C THR A 374 -4.32 -18.59 3.23
N GLU A 375 -5.06 -18.84 2.15
CA GLU A 375 -5.56 -20.16 1.74
C GLU A 375 -4.63 -20.90 0.77
N ALA A 376 -3.68 -20.20 0.13
CA ALA A 376 -2.63 -20.78 -0.69
C ALA A 376 -1.26 -20.17 -0.39
N VAL A 377 -0.20 -20.97 -0.55
CA VAL A 377 1.20 -20.60 -0.35
C VAL A 377 2.03 -21.14 -1.51
N ALA A 378 2.69 -20.23 -2.24
CA ALA A 378 3.60 -20.54 -3.34
C ALA A 378 5.05 -20.27 -2.93
N ILE A 379 5.89 -21.29 -3.03
CA ILE A 379 7.30 -21.28 -2.68
C ILE A 379 8.11 -21.21 -3.98
N SER A 380 8.83 -20.12 -4.19
CA SER A 380 9.81 -19.99 -5.28
C SER A 380 11.17 -20.50 -4.82
N VAL A 381 11.60 -21.66 -5.33
CA VAL A 381 12.95 -22.19 -5.09
C VAL A 381 13.94 -21.42 -5.96
N GLY A 382 15.01 -20.90 -5.36
CA GLY A 382 15.92 -19.95 -6.00
C GLY A 382 17.40 -20.28 -5.83
N ALA A 383 18.26 -19.33 -6.20
CA ALA A 383 19.72 -19.44 -6.20
C ALA A 383 20.28 -19.76 -4.81
N GLU A 384 19.65 -19.25 -3.75
CA GLU A 384 20.04 -19.54 -2.37
C GLU A 384 19.88 -21.03 -2.02
N ASP A 385 18.99 -21.76 -2.71
CA ASP A 385 18.89 -23.21 -2.62
C ASP A 385 19.91 -23.90 -3.54
N TYR A 386 19.84 -23.67 -4.86
CA TYR A 386 20.61 -24.46 -5.84
C TYR A 386 22.11 -24.13 -5.90
N SER A 387 22.56 -22.95 -5.45
CA SER A 387 23.99 -22.60 -5.41
C SER A 387 24.82 -23.52 -4.50
N LYS A 388 24.18 -24.17 -3.51
CA LYS A 388 24.80 -25.16 -2.60
C LYS A 388 25.16 -26.47 -3.30
N GLY A 389 24.66 -26.70 -4.53
CA GLY A 389 24.95 -27.87 -5.35
C GLY A 389 24.68 -29.19 -4.64
N GLN A 390 25.45 -30.23 -4.99
CA GLN A 390 25.24 -31.58 -4.47
C GLN A 390 25.33 -31.69 -2.93
N ALA A 391 26.11 -30.82 -2.28
CA ALA A 391 26.28 -30.83 -0.82
C ALA A 391 25.04 -30.33 -0.05
N GLY A 392 24.24 -29.44 -0.66
CA GLY A 392 23.00 -28.93 -0.05
C GLY A 392 21.76 -29.79 -0.30
N LEU A 393 21.85 -30.79 -1.19
CA LEU A 393 20.69 -31.42 -1.80
C LEU A 393 19.79 -32.18 -0.81
N ASP A 394 20.37 -32.93 0.13
CA ASP A 394 19.57 -33.73 1.07
C ASP A 394 18.94 -32.87 2.17
N THR A 395 19.65 -31.85 2.66
CA THR A 395 19.09 -30.82 3.55
C THR A 395 17.96 -30.03 2.87
N PHE A 396 18.09 -29.72 1.58
CA PHE A 396 17.04 -29.09 0.78
C PHE A 396 15.81 -29.99 0.68
N LYS A 397 15.98 -31.27 0.31
CA LYS A 397 14.90 -32.28 0.26
C LYS A 397 14.12 -32.37 1.58
N GLU A 398 14.85 -32.50 2.69
CA GLU A 398 14.25 -32.61 4.03
C GLU A 398 13.45 -31.36 4.40
N ASN A 399 14.01 -30.17 4.21
CA ASN A 399 13.36 -28.92 4.56
C ASN A 399 12.19 -28.58 3.63
N LEU A 400 12.29 -28.86 2.33
CA LEU A 400 11.18 -28.68 1.38
C LEU A 400 10.01 -29.59 1.75
N LYS A 401 10.27 -30.86 2.08
CA LYS A 401 9.23 -31.78 2.53
C LYS A 401 8.55 -31.25 3.80
N LYS A 402 9.32 -30.89 4.84
CA LYS A 402 8.80 -30.33 6.09
C LYS A 402 7.96 -29.06 5.87
N LEU A 403 8.39 -28.17 4.97
CA LEU A 403 7.67 -26.94 4.64
C LEU A 403 6.34 -27.25 3.93
N VAL A 404 6.35 -28.11 2.91
CA VAL A 404 5.14 -28.53 2.19
C VAL A 404 4.16 -29.27 3.12
N ASP A 405 4.66 -30.19 3.96
CA ASP A 405 3.87 -30.89 4.97
C ASP A 405 3.22 -29.88 5.95
N LYS A 406 3.97 -28.88 6.44
CA LYS A 406 3.45 -27.83 7.36
C LYS A 406 2.40 -26.94 6.68
N ILE A 407 2.54 -26.61 5.39
CA ILE A 407 1.51 -25.88 4.62
C ILE A 407 0.24 -26.72 4.48
N ASN A 408 0.37 -27.99 4.11
CA ASN A 408 -0.75 -28.91 3.91
C ASN A 408 -1.49 -29.24 5.23
N ALA A 409 -0.75 -29.42 6.34
CA ALA A 409 -1.34 -29.62 7.68
C ALA A 409 -2.23 -28.44 8.10
N SER A 410 -1.82 -27.21 7.77
CA SER A 410 -2.63 -25.99 7.95
C SER A 410 -3.78 -25.85 6.93
N ARG A 411 -4.12 -26.90 6.17
CA ARG A 411 -5.19 -26.97 5.16
C ARG A 411 -5.08 -25.95 4.03
N LYS A 412 -3.88 -25.42 3.77
CA LYS A 412 -3.59 -24.49 2.67
C LYS A 412 -3.24 -25.26 1.39
N LEU A 413 -3.38 -24.62 0.24
CA LEU A 413 -2.80 -25.12 -1.02
C LEU A 413 -1.30 -24.82 -1.05
N ALA A 414 -0.46 -25.85 -0.99
CA ALA A 414 0.96 -25.72 -1.28
C ALA A 414 1.21 -25.69 -2.80
N VAL A 415 2.00 -24.72 -3.25
CA VAL A 415 2.54 -24.63 -4.62
C VAL A 415 4.06 -24.52 -4.54
N VAL A 416 4.79 -25.31 -5.32
CA VAL A 416 6.25 -25.23 -5.43
C VAL A 416 6.61 -24.84 -6.86
N ILE A 417 7.34 -23.75 -7.01
CA ILE A 417 7.78 -23.21 -8.28
C ILE A 417 9.25 -23.61 -8.47
N THR A 418 9.56 -24.28 -9.58
CA THR A 418 10.92 -24.73 -9.88
C THR A 418 11.84 -23.55 -10.24
N PRO A 419 13.17 -23.69 -10.08
CA PRO A 419 14.10 -22.71 -10.63
C PRO A 419 14.02 -22.68 -12.16
N TYR A 420 14.19 -21.49 -12.74
CA TYR A 420 14.36 -21.29 -14.18
C TYR A 420 15.84 -21.46 -14.59
N PRO A 421 16.16 -21.59 -15.90
CA PRO A 421 17.54 -21.76 -16.36
C PRO A 421 18.44 -20.58 -15.99
N SER A 422 19.75 -20.77 -15.95
CA SER A 422 20.73 -19.70 -15.73
C SER A 422 21.57 -19.44 -16.98
N LYS A 423 22.21 -18.26 -17.07
CA LYS A 423 23.28 -18.00 -18.04
C LYS A 423 24.59 -18.70 -17.67
N ASP A 424 24.75 -19.13 -16.42
CA ASP A 424 25.89 -19.90 -15.92
C ASP A 424 25.66 -21.42 -16.12
N PRO A 425 26.51 -22.13 -16.90
CA PRO A 425 26.40 -23.58 -17.10
C PRO A 425 26.53 -24.40 -15.80
N VAL A 426 27.30 -23.93 -14.81
CA VAL A 426 27.46 -24.61 -13.52
C VAL A 426 26.13 -24.55 -12.75
N GLN A 427 25.48 -23.39 -12.74
CA GLN A 427 24.16 -23.24 -12.12
C GLN A 427 23.11 -24.10 -12.81
N ASN A 428 23.11 -24.21 -14.15
CA ASN A 428 22.18 -25.10 -14.86
C ASN A 428 22.29 -26.57 -14.42
N THR A 429 23.50 -27.03 -14.10
CA THR A 429 23.72 -28.38 -13.56
C THR A 429 23.05 -28.54 -12.19
N ASN A 430 23.20 -27.54 -11.31
CA ASN A 430 22.56 -27.56 -9.99
C ASN A 430 21.03 -27.37 -10.06
N ILE A 431 20.53 -26.54 -10.96
CA ILE A 431 19.10 -26.35 -11.23
C ILE A 431 18.44 -27.69 -11.61
N ALA A 432 19.08 -28.49 -12.45
CA ALA A 432 18.59 -29.82 -12.80
C ALA A 432 18.54 -30.78 -11.58
N LEU A 433 19.58 -30.78 -10.73
CA LEU A 433 19.60 -31.57 -9.49
C LEU A 433 18.46 -31.16 -8.53
N TYR A 434 18.26 -29.86 -8.35
CA TYR A 434 17.24 -29.33 -7.42
C TYR A 434 15.82 -29.52 -7.97
N LYS A 435 15.61 -29.43 -9.29
CA LYS A 435 14.33 -29.81 -9.93
C LYS A 435 14.00 -31.28 -9.68
N ALA A 436 14.96 -32.19 -9.91
CA ALA A 436 14.77 -33.61 -9.62
C ALA A 436 14.52 -33.88 -8.12
N ALA A 437 15.10 -33.09 -7.22
CA ALA A 437 14.81 -33.15 -5.79
C ALA A 437 13.39 -32.66 -5.44
N ILE A 438 12.90 -31.58 -6.08
CA ILE A 438 11.51 -31.11 -5.95
C ILE A 438 10.54 -32.23 -6.36
N ASP A 439 10.72 -32.80 -7.55
CA ASP A 439 9.88 -33.87 -8.08
C ASP A 439 9.89 -35.14 -7.20
N ALA A 440 10.96 -35.36 -6.43
CA ALA A 440 11.11 -36.53 -5.55
C ALA A 440 10.51 -36.36 -4.14
N VAL A 441 10.28 -35.13 -3.65
CA VAL A 441 9.83 -34.90 -2.25
C VAL A 441 8.53 -34.13 -2.09
N VAL A 442 8.07 -33.43 -3.13
CA VAL A 442 6.79 -32.72 -3.11
C VAL A 442 5.66 -33.75 -3.24
N SER A 443 4.76 -33.79 -2.26
CA SER A 443 3.66 -34.75 -2.21
C SER A 443 2.59 -34.49 -3.29
N GLU A 444 1.76 -35.51 -3.57
CA GLU A 444 0.61 -35.42 -4.48
C GLU A 444 -0.43 -34.35 -4.04
N ASP A 445 -0.36 -33.87 -2.79
CA ASP A 445 -1.22 -32.82 -2.21
C ASP A 445 -0.72 -31.38 -2.47
N ALA A 446 0.42 -31.23 -3.16
CA ALA A 446 1.04 -29.94 -3.52
C ALA A 446 1.22 -29.79 -5.04
N LYS A 447 1.10 -28.56 -5.55
CA LYS A 447 1.19 -28.27 -6.98
C LYS A 447 2.60 -27.85 -7.37
N ILE A 448 3.26 -28.63 -8.23
CA ILE A 448 4.48 -28.16 -8.92
C ILE A 448 4.10 -27.26 -10.11
N VAL A 449 4.81 -26.15 -10.25
CA VAL A 449 4.76 -25.21 -11.38
C VAL A 449 6.18 -25.11 -11.96
N ASP A 450 6.33 -25.48 -13.23
CA ASP A 450 7.65 -25.59 -13.85
C ASP A 450 8.03 -24.34 -14.63
N PHE A 451 9.10 -23.66 -14.22
CA PHE A 451 9.67 -22.48 -14.90
C PHE A 451 10.87 -22.82 -15.81
N SER A 452 11.23 -24.10 -15.98
CA SER A 452 12.39 -24.50 -16.82
C SER A 452 12.24 -24.19 -18.32
N SER A 453 11.04 -23.80 -18.78
CA SER A 453 10.77 -23.37 -20.17
C SER A 453 10.96 -21.87 -20.41
N ILE A 454 11.36 -21.08 -19.39
CA ILE A 454 11.76 -19.68 -19.59
C ILE A 454 13.06 -19.63 -20.40
N ALA A 455 13.05 -18.89 -21.51
CA ALA A 455 14.21 -18.77 -22.40
C ALA A 455 15.36 -17.99 -21.73
N VAL A 456 16.61 -18.43 -21.97
CA VAL A 456 17.83 -17.78 -21.45
C VAL A 456 18.00 -16.32 -21.94
N SER A 457 17.37 -15.96 -23.05
CA SER A 457 17.26 -14.58 -23.54
C SER A 457 16.48 -13.66 -22.61
N ASN A 458 15.60 -14.21 -21.77
CA ASN A 458 14.69 -13.48 -20.90
C ASN A 458 15.26 -13.35 -19.46
N ILE A 459 16.58 -13.42 -19.34
CA ILE A 459 17.32 -13.48 -18.08
C ILE A 459 18.48 -12.49 -18.18
N ASN A 460 18.60 -11.61 -17.19
CA ASN A 460 19.66 -10.61 -17.05
C ASN A 460 20.99 -11.31 -16.71
N ASP A 461 22.12 -10.60 -16.89
CA ASP A 461 23.45 -11.17 -16.60
C ASP A 461 23.69 -11.39 -15.09
N ASP A 462 22.89 -10.75 -14.22
CA ASP A 462 22.88 -11.01 -12.77
C ASP A 462 21.94 -12.15 -12.34
N GLY A 463 21.41 -12.91 -13.31
CA GLY A 463 20.54 -14.07 -13.08
C GLY A 463 19.06 -13.72 -12.84
N THR A 464 18.68 -12.45 -12.73
CA THR A 464 17.28 -12.04 -12.56
C THR A 464 16.50 -12.07 -13.89
N LEU A 465 15.17 -12.04 -13.84
CA LEU A 465 14.33 -12.05 -15.05
C LEU A 465 14.32 -10.69 -15.77
N THR A 466 14.29 -10.68 -17.10
CA THR A 466 13.91 -9.49 -17.89
C THR A 466 12.41 -9.22 -17.76
N LEU A 467 11.90 -8.15 -18.38
CA LEU A 467 10.46 -7.88 -18.46
C LEU A 467 9.69 -9.03 -19.14
N GLU A 468 10.25 -9.56 -20.23
CA GLU A 468 9.75 -10.71 -20.98
C GLU A 468 9.85 -11.99 -20.14
N GLY A 469 10.86 -12.08 -19.28
CA GLY A 469 11.02 -13.15 -18.29
C GLY A 469 9.92 -13.10 -17.22
N HIS A 470 9.62 -11.93 -16.68
CA HIS A 470 8.51 -11.73 -15.75
C HIS A 470 7.15 -12.07 -16.38
N GLN A 471 6.93 -11.66 -17.63
CA GLN A 471 5.73 -12.02 -18.39
C GLN A 471 5.64 -13.54 -18.63
N ALA A 472 6.75 -14.20 -18.98
CA ALA A 472 6.81 -15.64 -19.20
C ALA A 472 6.53 -16.43 -17.91
N ALA A 473 7.16 -16.06 -16.80
CA ALA A 473 6.92 -16.66 -15.48
C ALA A 473 5.44 -16.53 -15.05
N ALA A 474 4.85 -15.34 -15.19
CA ALA A 474 3.43 -15.11 -14.90
C ALA A 474 2.51 -15.95 -15.81
N ASN A 475 2.89 -16.15 -17.08
CA ASN A 475 2.15 -16.98 -18.03
C ASN A 475 2.20 -18.47 -17.68
N LEU A 476 3.37 -19.01 -17.34
CA LEU A 476 3.52 -20.39 -16.89
C LEU A 476 2.72 -20.65 -15.62
N LEU A 477 2.80 -19.74 -14.66
CA LEU A 477 2.07 -19.80 -13.39
C LEU A 477 0.55 -19.79 -13.58
N LYS A 478 -0.02 -18.82 -14.32
CA LYS A 478 -1.48 -18.77 -14.51
C LYS A 478 -2.02 -19.98 -15.27
N ASN A 479 -1.26 -20.52 -16.22
CA ASN A 479 -1.66 -21.70 -16.98
C ASN A 479 -1.60 -22.95 -16.09
N ALA A 480 -0.52 -23.16 -15.33
CA ALA A 480 -0.38 -24.28 -14.41
C ALA A 480 -1.39 -24.25 -13.24
N LEU A 481 -1.82 -23.06 -12.82
CA LEU A 481 -2.82 -22.85 -11.76
C LEU A 481 -4.25 -22.63 -12.28
N GLY A 482 -4.52 -22.78 -13.58
CA GLY A 482 -5.86 -22.71 -14.17
C GLY A 482 -6.54 -21.33 -14.11
N PHE A 483 -5.76 -20.24 -14.04
CA PHE A 483 -6.23 -18.86 -14.19
C PHE A 483 -6.05 -18.31 -15.62
N GLY A 484 -5.35 -19.03 -16.50
CA GLY A 484 -5.25 -18.76 -17.93
C GLY A 484 -5.95 -19.82 -18.77
N SER A 485 -6.32 -19.46 -20.01
CA SER A 485 -6.67 -20.39 -21.08
C SER A 485 -5.50 -20.51 -22.06
N SER A 486 -5.43 -21.62 -22.80
CA SER A 486 -4.41 -21.83 -23.84
C SER A 486 -4.52 -20.87 -25.03
N THR A 487 -5.65 -20.16 -25.18
CA THR A 487 -5.92 -19.25 -26.31
C THR A 487 -5.83 -17.76 -25.96
N THR A 488 -5.89 -17.38 -24.68
CA THR A 488 -5.80 -15.98 -24.22
C THR A 488 -4.87 -15.85 -23.02
N SER A 489 -3.57 -16.13 -23.21
CA SER A 489 -2.56 -15.65 -22.27
C SER A 489 -2.54 -14.12 -22.33
N TYR A 490 -3.19 -13.48 -21.35
CA TYR A 490 -3.18 -12.02 -21.18
C TYR A 490 -1.73 -11.54 -21.06
N ASN A 491 -1.21 -10.97 -22.14
CA ASN A 491 0.14 -10.47 -22.25
C ASN A 491 0.08 -8.95 -22.13
N PHE A 492 0.81 -8.41 -21.16
CA PHE A 492 1.00 -6.99 -21.01
C PHE A 492 2.00 -6.52 -22.07
N HIS A 493 1.69 -5.39 -22.73
CA HIS A 493 2.62 -4.72 -23.64
C HIS A 493 3.65 -3.91 -22.81
N LEU A 494 4.47 -4.64 -22.06
CA LEU A 494 5.54 -4.09 -21.24
C LEU A 494 6.63 -3.53 -22.15
N LYS A 495 7.10 -2.32 -21.84
CA LYS A 495 8.25 -1.70 -22.50
C LYS A 495 9.16 -1.12 -21.43
N ASN A 496 10.45 -1.44 -21.51
CA ASN A 496 11.44 -0.71 -20.73
C ASN A 496 11.39 0.77 -21.10
N LEU A 497 11.68 1.62 -20.13
CA LEU A 497 11.95 3.03 -20.41
C LEU A 497 13.25 3.10 -21.22
N ALA A 498 13.20 3.76 -22.37
CA ALA A 498 14.35 3.86 -23.24
C ALA A 498 15.55 4.51 -22.51
N PRO A 499 16.80 4.13 -22.80
CA PRO A 499 17.99 4.85 -22.35
C PRO A 499 17.83 6.37 -22.58
N GLY A 500 18.12 7.18 -21.57
CA GLY A 500 17.93 8.63 -21.57
C GLY A 500 16.49 9.15 -21.42
N SER A 501 15.47 8.28 -21.31
CA SER A 501 14.07 8.68 -21.11
C SER A 501 13.69 8.94 -19.64
N TYR A 502 14.68 8.94 -18.73
CA TYR A 502 14.53 9.31 -17.33
C TYR A 502 15.79 9.99 -16.77
N ARG A 503 15.63 10.58 -15.58
CA ARG A 503 16.64 11.28 -14.78
C ARG A 503 16.56 10.79 -13.34
N THR A 504 17.67 10.87 -12.62
CA THR A 504 17.73 10.59 -11.17
C THR A 504 18.62 11.61 -10.47
N GLU A 505 18.58 11.66 -9.13
CA GLU A 505 19.62 12.33 -8.34
C GLU A 505 20.79 11.36 -8.09
N LYS A 506 22.01 11.89 -8.00
CA LYS A 506 23.23 11.10 -7.77
C LYS A 506 23.27 10.67 -6.29
N LYS A 507 23.47 9.38 -6.02
CA LYS A 507 23.36 8.80 -4.66
C LYS A 507 24.36 9.46 -3.70
N GLU A 508 23.93 9.70 -2.45
CA GLU A 508 24.80 10.29 -1.43
C GLU A 508 25.93 9.32 -1.03
N ASN A 509 27.14 9.60 -1.53
CA ASN A 509 28.43 9.13 -1.05
C ASN A 509 29.48 10.24 -1.27
N ALA A 510 30.77 9.95 -1.07
CA ALA A 510 31.88 10.91 -1.02
C ALA A 510 32.10 11.79 -2.29
N ASP A 511 31.38 11.51 -3.36
CA ASP A 511 31.48 12.12 -4.69
C ASP A 511 30.54 13.33 -4.88
N GLN A 512 30.49 14.26 -3.92
CA GLN A 512 29.65 15.46 -4.01
C GLN A 512 30.30 16.59 -4.82
N ILE A 513 29.49 17.60 -5.20
CA ILE A 513 30.02 18.86 -5.73
C ILE A 513 30.77 19.59 -4.61
N THR A 514 32.04 19.94 -4.87
CA THR A 514 32.72 20.99 -4.09
C THR A 514 32.85 22.23 -4.95
N ALA A 515 32.74 23.40 -4.33
CA ALA A 515 32.79 24.68 -5.01
C ALA A 515 33.52 25.71 -4.14
N LYS A 516 34.33 26.57 -4.75
CA LYS A 516 35.16 27.56 -4.07
C LYS A 516 35.20 28.88 -4.85
N ALA A 517 34.95 29.99 -4.16
CA ALA A 517 35.03 31.32 -4.76
C ALA A 517 36.48 31.82 -4.77
N ASN A 518 36.92 32.30 -5.93
CA ASN A 518 38.21 32.94 -6.18
C ASN A 518 37.94 34.26 -6.91
N GLY A 519 37.96 35.38 -6.20
CA GLY A 519 37.48 36.67 -6.69
C GLY A 519 36.01 36.63 -7.17
N THR A 520 35.79 36.88 -8.47
CA THR A 520 34.49 36.80 -9.18
C THR A 520 34.31 35.52 -9.99
N THR A 521 35.20 34.54 -9.79
CA THR A 521 35.18 33.22 -10.42
C THR A 521 34.82 32.16 -9.38
N LEU A 522 34.06 31.16 -9.80
CA LEU A 522 33.77 29.97 -9.03
C LEU A 522 34.54 28.78 -9.60
N GLU A 523 35.41 28.19 -8.79
CA GLU A 523 36.04 26.89 -9.04
C GLU A 523 35.06 25.79 -8.59
N VAL A 524 34.81 24.78 -9.44
CA VAL A 524 33.86 23.68 -9.17
C VAL A 524 34.51 22.34 -9.50
N HIS A 525 34.42 21.38 -8.59
CA HIS A 525 34.80 19.99 -8.79
C HIS A 525 33.57 19.09 -8.67
N ALA A 526 33.35 18.23 -9.65
CA ALA A 526 32.29 17.23 -9.68
C ALA A 526 32.83 15.82 -9.41
N GLY A 527 32.67 15.35 -8.17
CA GLY A 527 33.14 14.03 -7.75
C GLY A 527 32.50 12.87 -8.52
N GLY A 528 33.21 11.74 -8.60
CA GLY A 528 32.73 10.51 -9.22
C GLY A 528 32.50 10.61 -10.73
N VAL A 529 33.32 11.40 -11.45
CA VAL A 529 33.30 11.53 -12.92
C VAL A 529 34.73 11.49 -13.44
N SER A 530 34.98 10.73 -14.52
CA SER A 530 36.28 10.72 -15.20
C SER A 530 36.36 11.79 -16.28
N ASP A 531 37.45 12.58 -16.28
CA ASP A 531 37.63 13.70 -17.21
C ASP A 531 37.53 13.30 -18.69
N SER A 532 37.98 12.09 -19.05
CA SER A 532 37.98 11.59 -20.43
C SER A 532 36.58 11.35 -21.03
N GLY A 533 35.50 11.47 -20.24
CA GLY A 533 34.12 11.26 -20.69
C GLY A 533 33.09 12.23 -20.12
N ALA A 534 33.51 13.25 -19.36
CA ALA A 534 32.63 14.14 -18.63
C ALA A 534 31.70 14.96 -19.55
N LYS A 535 30.39 14.92 -19.28
CA LYS A 535 29.35 15.69 -19.99
C LYS A 535 28.48 16.43 -18.98
N LEU A 536 29.06 17.41 -18.31
CA LEU A 536 28.41 18.15 -17.24
C LEU A 536 27.62 19.34 -17.78
N THR A 537 26.49 19.64 -17.14
CA THR A 537 25.75 20.89 -17.29
C THR A 537 25.54 21.53 -15.92
N TYR A 538 25.56 22.86 -15.85
CA TYR A 538 25.43 23.57 -14.59
C TYR A 538 24.48 24.77 -14.69
N THR A 539 23.89 25.13 -13.56
CA THR A 539 23.15 26.40 -13.37
C THR A 539 23.56 27.07 -12.06
N LEU A 540 23.61 28.40 -12.03
CA LEU A 540 23.77 29.21 -10.82
C LEU A 540 22.64 30.22 -10.74
N THR A 541 21.80 30.12 -9.71
CA THR A 541 20.68 31.05 -9.49
C THR A 541 21.05 32.07 -8.42
N ASP A 542 20.95 33.37 -8.73
CA ASP A 542 21.22 34.48 -7.80
C ASP A 542 20.01 34.81 -6.87
N SER A 543 20.19 35.76 -5.94
CA SER A 543 19.11 36.18 -5.03
C SER A 543 17.94 36.91 -5.69
N ASN A 544 18.07 37.34 -6.95
CA ASN A 544 17.04 38.01 -7.76
C ASN A 544 16.33 37.05 -8.74
N GLY A 545 16.70 35.78 -8.77
CA GLY A 545 16.16 34.78 -9.69
C GLY A 545 16.75 34.84 -11.11
N GLN A 546 17.91 35.48 -11.29
CA GLN A 546 18.71 35.38 -12.51
C GLN A 546 19.55 34.10 -12.46
N ILE A 547 19.53 33.36 -13.57
CA ILE A 547 20.15 32.05 -13.74
C ILE A 547 21.26 32.17 -14.78
N PHE A 548 22.48 31.84 -14.37
CA PHE A 548 23.63 31.64 -15.25
C PHE A 548 23.71 30.15 -15.57
N SER A 549 23.93 29.75 -16.82
CA SER A 549 24.02 28.33 -17.20
C SER A 549 25.09 28.07 -18.26
N GLY A 550 25.58 26.82 -18.28
CA GLY A 550 26.59 26.37 -19.23
C GLY A 550 26.84 24.86 -19.12
N SER A 551 27.89 24.41 -19.81
CA SER A 551 28.37 23.03 -19.79
C SER A 551 29.87 22.96 -19.47
N ALA A 552 30.32 21.80 -19.02
CA ALA A 552 31.72 21.50 -18.76
C ALA A 552 32.07 20.08 -19.23
N SER A 553 33.29 19.91 -19.74
CA SER A 553 33.81 18.67 -20.32
C SER A 553 34.92 18.02 -19.49
N ALA A 554 35.02 18.38 -18.21
CA ALA A 554 35.95 17.85 -17.22
C ALA A 554 35.27 17.86 -15.84
N SER A 555 35.77 17.07 -14.90
CA SER A 555 35.29 17.06 -13.50
C SER A 555 35.57 18.38 -12.79
N ASP A 556 36.72 18.99 -13.07
CA ASP A 556 37.09 20.34 -12.65
C ASP A 556 36.74 21.39 -13.72
N PHE A 557 36.02 22.45 -13.33
CA PHE A 557 35.71 23.57 -14.21
C PHE A 557 35.56 24.89 -13.45
N THR A 558 35.55 26.01 -14.19
CA THR A 558 35.38 27.36 -13.62
C THR A 558 34.24 28.14 -14.25
N VAL A 559 33.55 28.94 -13.45
CA VAL A 559 32.49 29.86 -13.90
C VAL A 559 32.87 31.28 -13.53
N SER A 560 33.15 32.11 -14.54
CA SER A 560 33.63 33.49 -14.37
C SER A 560 32.51 34.53 -14.54
N GLY A 561 32.74 35.75 -14.07
CA GLY A 561 31.82 36.89 -14.27
C GLY A 561 30.67 36.94 -13.27
N LEU A 562 30.81 36.29 -12.12
CA LEU A 562 29.81 36.31 -11.06
C LEU A 562 29.93 37.58 -10.21
N LYS A 563 28.79 38.03 -9.66
CA LYS A 563 28.73 39.28 -8.89
C LYS A 563 29.37 39.12 -7.51
N ALA A 564 30.37 39.94 -7.21
CA ALA A 564 31.03 39.95 -5.90
C ALA A 564 30.04 40.23 -4.75
N GLY A 565 30.16 39.46 -3.67
CA GLY A 565 29.31 39.51 -2.48
C GLY A 565 27.95 38.82 -2.61
N GLU A 566 27.52 38.48 -3.82
CA GLU A 566 26.24 37.82 -4.11
C GLU A 566 26.26 36.34 -3.66
N THR A 567 25.09 35.77 -3.40
CA THR A 567 24.95 34.34 -3.06
C THR A 567 24.22 33.62 -4.17
N TYR A 568 24.83 32.55 -4.67
CA TYR A 568 24.29 31.70 -5.72
C TYR A 568 23.91 30.33 -5.18
N THR A 569 22.92 29.71 -5.82
CA THR A 569 22.65 28.28 -5.72
C THR A 569 23.15 27.61 -6.99
N LEU A 570 24.23 26.83 -6.88
CA LEU A 570 24.80 26.00 -7.94
C LEU A 570 24.07 24.65 -7.99
N THR A 571 23.60 24.25 -9.17
CA THR A 571 23.17 22.88 -9.47
C THR A 571 24.01 22.34 -10.61
N VAL A 572 24.45 21.09 -10.52
CA VAL A 572 25.21 20.39 -11.57
C VAL A 572 24.48 19.11 -11.94
N SER A 573 24.46 18.77 -13.22
CA SER A 573 23.94 17.51 -13.75
C SER A 573 25.01 16.81 -14.60
N ASP A 574 25.11 15.51 -14.43
CA ASP A 574 26.01 14.59 -15.10
C ASP A 574 25.25 13.83 -16.20
N ASN A 575 25.68 13.99 -17.45
CA ASN A 575 25.12 13.30 -18.61
C ASN A 575 26.13 12.32 -19.22
N SER A 576 27.10 11.86 -18.42
CA SER A 576 28.24 11.05 -18.88
C SER A 576 27.91 9.55 -18.96
N ARG A 577 26.79 9.10 -18.37
CA ARG A 577 26.37 7.69 -18.38
C ARG A 577 26.17 7.16 -19.80
N SER A 578 26.58 5.92 -20.03
CA SER A 578 26.47 5.23 -21.32
C SER A 578 25.03 4.93 -21.73
N ASP A 579 24.10 4.85 -20.78
CA ASP A 579 22.66 4.73 -21.00
C ASP A 579 21.95 6.08 -21.20
N GLY A 580 22.69 7.19 -21.30
CA GLY A 580 22.14 8.53 -21.53
C GLY A 580 21.28 9.10 -20.40
N VAL A 581 21.16 8.41 -19.26
CA VAL A 581 20.42 8.90 -18.08
C VAL A 581 21.17 10.08 -17.48
N THR A 582 20.47 11.19 -17.24
CA THR A 582 21.05 12.31 -16.49
C THR A 582 20.96 12.05 -14.98
N GLU A 583 22.09 12.12 -14.30
CA GLU A 583 22.16 12.22 -12.83
C GLU A 583 22.27 13.68 -12.42
N THR A 584 21.62 14.10 -11.33
CA THR A 584 21.73 15.47 -10.81
C THR A 584 22.30 15.46 -9.40
N TYR A 585 23.31 16.29 -9.16
CA TYR A 585 23.92 16.44 -7.84
C TYR A 585 23.04 17.31 -6.95
N LYS A 586 23.19 17.15 -5.63
CA LYS A 586 22.55 18.05 -4.66
C LYS A 586 23.03 19.50 -4.87
N PRO A 587 22.12 20.49 -4.86
CA PRO A 587 22.51 21.88 -5.02
C PRO A 587 23.46 22.37 -3.92
N VAL A 588 24.34 23.30 -4.27
CA VAL A 588 25.33 23.90 -3.37
C VAL A 588 25.07 25.42 -3.28
N SER A 589 24.90 25.94 -2.08
CA SER A 589 24.85 27.39 -1.85
C SER A 589 26.27 27.92 -1.65
N ILE A 590 26.63 28.97 -2.39
CA ILE A 590 27.94 29.63 -2.24
C ILE A 590 27.82 31.14 -2.38
N LYS A 591 28.54 31.85 -1.50
CA LYS A 591 28.71 33.30 -1.59
C LYS A 591 29.99 33.62 -2.34
N ILE A 592 29.93 34.53 -3.31
CA ILE A 592 31.09 34.97 -4.09
C ILE A 592 31.88 35.98 -3.27
N THR A 593 32.72 35.47 -2.39
CA THR A 593 33.67 36.24 -1.58
C THR A 593 34.92 35.38 -1.47
N ASP A 594 36.08 35.96 -1.72
CA ASP A 594 37.32 35.21 -1.92
C ASP A 594 37.61 34.20 -0.80
N GLY A 595 37.97 32.97 -1.18
CA GLY A 595 38.19 31.85 -0.27
C GLY A 595 36.94 31.18 0.31
N SER A 596 35.71 31.66 0.00
CA SER A 596 34.48 31.02 0.47
C SER A 596 34.26 29.66 -0.19
N THR A 597 33.88 28.66 0.60
CA THR A 597 33.52 27.31 0.11
C THR A 597 32.00 27.12 0.07
N GLY A 598 31.53 26.30 -0.87
CA GLY A 598 30.14 25.95 -1.03
C GLY A 598 29.61 25.09 0.13
N THR A 599 28.34 25.26 0.46
CA THR A 599 27.60 24.47 1.44
C THR A 599 26.49 23.71 0.74
N LEU A 600 26.47 22.37 0.87
CA LEU A 600 25.39 21.53 0.34
C LEU A 600 24.03 21.98 0.91
N ILE A 601 23.06 22.17 0.03
CA ILE A 601 21.67 22.46 0.40
C ILE A 601 20.98 21.12 0.67
N SER A 602 20.85 20.78 1.96
CA SER A 602 20.01 19.67 2.38
C SER A 602 18.54 19.96 2.04
N GLU A 603 17.85 19.03 1.35
CA GLU A 603 16.38 19.04 1.30
C GLU A 603 15.83 18.87 2.73
N THR A 604 15.48 19.96 3.41
CA THR A 604 14.67 19.89 4.62
C THR A 604 13.22 19.67 4.21
N SER A 605 12.72 18.45 4.39
CA SER A 605 11.29 18.18 4.24
C SER A 605 10.52 18.98 5.29
N ASP A 606 9.84 20.04 4.86
CA ASP A 606 8.99 20.92 5.67
C ASP A 606 7.62 20.23 5.94
N SER A 607 7.67 18.95 6.35
CA SER A 607 6.53 18.05 6.50
C SER A 607 5.66 18.39 7.72
N GLU A 608 4.34 18.20 7.59
CA GLU A 608 3.41 18.24 8.74
C GLU A 608 3.45 16.95 9.58
N TYR A 609 3.98 15.85 9.02
CA TYR A 609 4.03 14.53 9.62
C TYR A 609 5.45 13.96 9.56
N ASP A 610 5.98 13.49 10.70
CA ASP A 610 7.27 12.83 10.77
C ASP A 610 7.08 11.35 11.11
N PHE A 611 7.14 10.49 10.09
CA PHE A 611 7.17 9.04 10.24
C PHE A 611 8.57 8.46 9.95
N SER A 612 9.63 9.29 9.96
CA SER A 612 11.00 8.90 9.59
C SER A 612 11.61 7.80 10.49
N ASP A 613 11.04 7.58 11.66
CA ASP A 613 11.38 6.52 12.60
C ASP A 613 10.95 5.12 12.12
N LEU A 614 9.95 5.00 11.24
CA LEU A 614 9.55 3.71 10.64
C LEU A 614 10.73 3.06 9.91
N LEU A 615 11.50 3.84 9.15
CA LEU A 615 12.69 3.36 8.42
C LEU A 615 13.84 2.97 9.35
N LYS A 616 13.83 3.46 10.60
CA LYS A 616 14.81 3.18 11.65
C LYS A 616 14.37 2.05 12.60
N SER A 617 13.14 1.53 12.43
CA SER A 617 12.58 0.46 13.25
C SER A 617 13.45 -0.80 13.20
N LYS A 618 13.73 -1.44 14.34
CA LYS A 618 14.31 -2.80 14.34
C LYS A 618 13.26 -3.90 14.18
N LYS A 619 11.97 -3.54 14.27
CA LYS A 619 10.83 -4.43 14.02
C LYS A 619 10.54 -4.46 12.52
N SER A 620 10.20 -5.65 12.01
CA SER A 620 9.44 -5.85 10.77
C SER A 620 8.09 -5.13 10.87
N LEU A 621 7.72 -4.37 9.84
CA LEU A 621 6.51 -3.55 9.80
C LEU A 621 5.55 -4.01 8.70
N THR A 622 4.25 -4.04 9.02
CA THR A 622 3.20 -4.32 8.04
C THR A 622 2.56 -3.02 7.55
N TYR A 623 2.70 -2.74 6.25
CA TYR A 623 2.11 -1.59 5.56
C TYR A 623 0.89 -2.03 4.74
N LEU A 624 -0.31 -1.73 5.24
CA LEU A 624 -1.57 -2.04 4.55
C LEU A 624 -2.01 -0.87 3.67
N PHE A 625 -1.98 -1.05 2.35
CA PHE A 625 -2.59 -0.15 1.38
C PHE A 625 -3.99 -0.62 1.05
N MET A 626 -4.99 0.23 1.32
CA MET A 626 -6.41 -0.05 1.13
C MET A 626 -7.03 1.03 0.23
N GLY A 627 -7.82 0.63 -0.76
CA GLY A 627 -8.47 1.60 -1.63
C GLY A 627 -9.37 1.04 -2.71
N ASP A 628 -9.60 1.85 -3.73
CA ASP A 628 -10.38 1.53 -4.91
C ASP A 628 -9.51 0.98 -6.06
N SER A 629 -9.99 1.09 -7.32
CA SER A 629 -9.29 0.66 -8.52
C SER A 629 -7.93 1.32 -8.74
N ILE A 630 -7.69 2.54 -8.21
CA ILE A 630 -6.38 3.19 -8.30
C ILE A 630 -5.38 2.52 -7.36
N THR A 631 -5.81 2.08 -6.18
CA THR A 631 -4.95 1.35 -5.23
C THR A 631 -4.82 -0.12 -5.62
N HIS A 632 -5.82 -0.71 -6.27
CA HIS A 632 -5.72 -2.04 -6.86
C HIS A 632 -4.73 -2.06 -8.05
N GLY A 633 -4.74 -1.00 -8.86
CA GLY A 633 -3.80 -0.80 -9.95
C GLY A 633 -4.01 -1.67 -11.19
N VAL A 634 -5.07 -2.48 -11.30
CA VAL A 634 -5.24 -3.37 -12.47
C VAL A 634 -5.35 -2.61 -13.82
N VAL A 635 -5.68 -1.33 -13.78
CA VAL A 635 -5.77 -0.42 -14.95
C VAL A 635 -4.40 0.20 -15.33
N THR A 636 -3.33 -0.10 -14.58
CA THR A 636 -1.96 0.32 -14.95
C THR A 636 -1.34 -0.55 -16.05
N ASN A 637 -2.01 -1.62 -16.51
CA ASN A 637 -1.54 -2.47 -17.61
C ASN A 637 -0.11 -3.01 -17.39
N GLY A 638 0.16 -3.54 -16.18
CA GLY A 638 1.45 -4.16 -15.82
C GLY A 638 2.50 -3.20 -15.25
N TYR A 639 2.31 -1.88 -15.35
CA TYR A 639 3.12 -0.91 -14.61
C TYR A 639 2.79 -0.94 -13.10
N ASP A 640 3.73 -0.52 -12.25
CA ASP A 640 3.50 -0.47 -10.81
C ASP A 640 2.45 0.57 -10.42
N ASN A 641 1.68 0.25 -9.39
CA ASN A 641 0.90 1.22 -8.65
C ASN A 641 1.55 1.49 -7.28
N VAL A 642 1.08 2.50 -6.56
CA VAL A 642 1.75 3.06 -5.36
C VAL A 642 2.24 2.04 -4.32
N PRO A 643 1.51 0.98 -3.91
CA PRO A 643 1.98 -0.03 -2.96
C PRO A 643 3.15 -0.85 -3.51
N GLN A 644 3.13 -1.22 -4.79
CA GLN A 644 4.25 -1.93 -5.43
C GLN A 644 5.50 -1.04 -5.52
N LEU A 645 5.36 0.25 -5.86
CA LEU A 645 6.47 1.21 -5.76
C LEU A 645 6.99 1.34 -4.32
N PHE A 646 6.10 1.34 -3.33
CA PHE A 646 6.48 1.40 -1.92
C PHE A 646 7.21 0.13 -1.45
N ALA A 647 6.83 -1.05 -1.95
CA ALA A 647 7.54 -2.31 -1.68
C ALA A 647 8.96 -2.29 -2.28
N LYS A 648 9.10 -1.85 -3.54
CA LYS A 648 10.40 -1.66 -4.20
C LYS A 648 11.29 -0.66 -3.47
N TYR A 649 10.71 0.41 -2.95
CA TYR A 649 11.41 1.41 -2.14
C TYR A 649 11.94 0.82 -0.84
N LEU A 650 11.14 0.02 -0.15
CA LEU A 650 11.57 -0.67 1.07
C LEU A 650 12.71 -1.68 0.78
N ASP A 651 12.66 -2.44 -0.32
CA ASP A 651 13.79 -3.31 -0.73
C ASP A 651 15.06 -2.51 -1.05
N GLU A 652 14.96 -1.38 -1.77
CA GLU A 652 16.11 -0.51 -2.05
C GLU A 652 16.75 0.03 -0.76
N LEU A 653 15.93 0.38 0.24
CA LEU A 653 16.40 0.80 1.56
C LEU A 653 16.88 -0.35 2.47
N GLY A 654 16.87 -1.59 1.99
CA GLY A 654 17.27 -2.76 2.76
C GLY A 654 16.26 -3.18 3.85
N ARG A 655 15.03 -2.65 3.83
CA ARG A 655 13.91 -3.01 4.71
C ARG A 655 13.26 -4.36 4.31
N LYS A 656 14.09 -5.38 4.05
CA LYS A 656 13.71 -6.69 3.49
C LYS A 656 12.71 -7.49 4.33
N ASP A 657 12.57 -7.16 5.61
CA ASP A 657 11.63 -7.77 6.54
C ASP A 657 10.25 -7.10 6.56
N ASP A 658 10.09 -5.91 5.99
CA ASP A 658 8.81 -5.20 5.95
C ASP A 658 7.91 -5.77 4.85
N VAL A 659 6.61 -5.81 5.11
CA VAL A 659 5.63 -6.39 4.17
C VAL A 659 4.61 -5.35 3.77
N VAL A 660 4.46 -5.16 2.46
CA VAL A 660 3.44 -4.29 1.86
C VAL A 660 2.28 -5.13 1.37
N ILE A 661 1.08 -4.81 1.86
CA ILE A 661 -0.16 -5.51 1.55
C ILE A 661 -1.06 -4.60 0.72
N ASN A 662 -1.54 -5.06 -0.44
CA ASN A 662 -2.48 -4.33 -1.27
C ASN A 662 -3.91 -4.92 -1.20
N THR A 663 -4.75 -4.38 -0.31
CA THR A 663 -6.18 -4.71 -0.25
C THR A 663 -7.07 -3.74 -1.04
N GLY A 664 -6.51 -2.99 -2.00
CA GLY A 664 -7.28 -2.19 -2.97
C GLY A 664 -8.17 -3.06 -3.85
N VAL A 665 -9.41 -2.66 -4.13
CA VAL A 665 -10.37 -3.44 -4.95
C VAL A 665 -11.08 -2.53 -5.95
N SER A 666 -11.13 -2.92 -7.23
CA SER A 666 -11.82 -2.13 -8.27
C SER A 666 -13.31 -1.94 -7.99
N ASN A 667 -13.81 -0.73 -8.26
CA ASN A 667 -15.14 -0.19 -7.91
C ASN A 667 -15.42 -0.03 -6.41
N ALA A 668 -14.48 -0.29 -5.49
CA ALA A 668 -14.77 -0.20 -4.07
C ALA A 668 -15.22 1.22 -3.66
N THR A 669 -16.22 1.24 -2.78
CA THR A 669 -16.66 2.39 -1.97
C THR A 669 -16.28 2.13 -0.51
N ILE A 670 -16.47 3.09 0.39
CA ILE A 670 -16.27 2.82 1.82
C ILE A 670 -17.30 1.79 2.33
N ALA A 671 -18.51 1.72 1.77
CA ALA A 671 -19.49 0.71 2.17
C ALA A 671 -19.05 -0.72 1.81
N THR A 672 -18.62 -0.98 0.57
CA THR A 672 -18.12 -2.32 0.20
C THR A 672 -16.82 -2.66 0.93
N THR A 673 -16.02 -1.64 1.29
CA THR A 673 -14.82 -1.82 2.13
C THR A 673 -15.16 -2.21 3.57
N LEU A 674 -16.20 -1.60 4.16
CA LEU A 674 -16.67 -1.93 5.51
C LEU A 674 -17.38 -3.29 5.58
N ASP A 675 -18.11 -3.68 4.54
CA ASP A 675 -18.69 -5.02 4.43
C ASP A 675 -17.61 -6.11 4.40
N GLN A 676 -16.51 -5.85 3.69
CA GLN A 676 -15.33 -6.72 3.64
C GLN A 676 -14.27 -6.42 4.70
N ILE A 677 -14.60 -5.74 5.80
CA ILE A 677 -13.58 -5.25 6.75
C ILE A 677 -12.72 -6.37 7.35
N GLU A 678 -13.27 -7.58 7.48
CA GLU A 678 -12.54 -8.75 7.96
C GLU A 678 -11.41 -9.15 6.98
N THR A 679 -11.73 -9.18 5.68
CA THR A 679 -10.79 -9.62 4.63
C THR A 679 -9.87 -8.51 4.15
N ARG A 680 -10.20 -7.24 4.41
CA ARG A 680 -9.42 -6.08 3.91
C ARG A 680 -8.58 -5.39 4.98
N LEU A 681 -8.79 -5.72 6.26
CA LEU A 681 -8.13 -5.06 7.40
C LEU A 681 -7.80 -6.00 8.56
N LYS A 682 -8.81 -6.68 9.13
CA LYS A 682 -8.70 -7.23 10.50
C LYS A 682 -7.64 -8.31 10.63
N ARG A 683 -7.52 -9.19 9.63
CA ARG A 683 -6.49 -10.24 9.58
C ARG A 683 -5.03 -9.77 9.74
N TYR A 684 -4.71 -8.49 9.50
CA TYR A 684 -3.32 -8.05 9.26
C TYR A 684 -2.67 -7.18 10.35
N GLN A 685 -3.45 -6.73 11.36
CA GLN A 685 -3.02 -5.83 12.46
C GLN A 685 -1.95 -4.77 12.07
N PRO A 686 -2.14 -4.00 10.98
CA PRO A 686 -1.06 -3.27 10.33
C PRO A 686 -0.40 -2.23 11.24
N ASP A 687 0.92 -2.06 11.12
CA ASP A 687 1.64 -0.96 11.77
C ASP A 687 1.33 0.38 11.06
N VAL A 688 1.09 0.34 9.75
CA VAL A 688 0.70 1.50 8.94
C VAL A 688 -0.48 1.15 8.03
N ALA A 689 -1.54 1.96 8.04
CA ALA A 689 -2.70 1.82 7.16
C ALA A 689 -2.80 3.05 6.22
N VAL A 690 -2.56 2.84 4.93
CA VAL A 690 -2.58 3.86 3.88
C VAL A 690 -3.86 3.73 3.06
N ILE A 691 -4.78 4.68 3.19
CA ILE A 691 -6.17 4.57 2.69
C ILE A 691 -6.41 5.57 1.56
N MET A 692 -6.87 5.10 0.39
CA MET A 692 -7.39 5.96 -0.68
C MET A 692 -8.75 5.48 -1.18
N LEU A 693 -9.81 6.11 -0.69
CA LEU A 693 -11.21 5.88 -1.04
C LEU A 693 -11.93 7.21 -1.21
N GLY A 694 -13.01 7.21 -2.00
CA GLY A 694 -13.84 8.38 -2.29
C GLY A 694 -14.13 8.61 -3.76
N THR A 695 -13.33 8.04 -4.67
CA THR A 695 -13.51 8.21 -6.13
C THR A 695 -14.81 7.59 -6.60
N ASN A 696 -15.20 6.43 -6.07
CA ASN A 696 -16.47 5.78 -6.41
C ASN A 696 -17.62 6.24 -5.51
N ASP A 697 -17.34 6.55 -4.25
CA ASP A 697 -18.35 7.05 -3.30
C ASP A 697 -19.03 8.34 -3.78
N CYS A 698 -18.28 9.24 -4.42
CA CYS A 698 -18.81 10.51 -4.93
C CYS A 698 -19.55 10.39 -6.27
N ALA A 699 -19.49 9.24 -6.96
CA ALA A 699 -20.21 9.05 -8.21
C ALA A 699 -21.72 8.89 -7.96
N LYS A 700 -22.55 9.55 -8.77
CA LYS A 700 -24.03 9.45 -8.66
C LYS A 700 -24.57 8.01 -8.77
N ASN A 701 -23.80 7.12 -9.39
CA ASN A 701 -24.08 5.70 -9.58
C ASN A 701 -23.06 4.78 -8.88
N GLY A 702 -22.34 5.27 -7.85
CA GLY A 702 -21.41 4.42 -7.10
C GLY A 702 -22.12 3.28 -6.36
N GLU A 703 -21.45 2.13 -6.22
CA GLU A 703 -21.90 0.95 -5.46
C GLU A 703 -21.86 1.24 -3.94
N ASN A 704 -22.74 2.15 -3.49
CA ASN A 704 -22.76 2.68 -2.13
C ASN A 704 -23.74 1.97 -1.19
N ASN A 705 -24.57 1.07 -1.72
CA ASN A 705 -25.51 0.26 -0.95
C ASN A 705 -25.03 -1.19 -0.95
N VAL A 706 -25.01 -1.84 0.21
CA VAL A 706 -24.66 -3.25 0.37
C VAL A 706 -25.76 -3.92 1.18
N ALA A 707 -26.34 -4.99 0.64
CA ALA A 707 -27.35 -5.80 1.31
C ALA A 707 -26.70 -6.76 2.32
N ALA A 708 -27.49 -7.29 3.26
CA ALA A 708 -27.02 -8.29 4.24
C ALA A 708 -26.49 -9.60 3.60
N THR A 709 -26.76 -9.82 2.32
CA THR A 709 -26.22 -10.91 1.49
C THR A 709 -24.87 -10.58 0.82
N GLY A 710 -24.28 -9.42 1.11
CA GLY A 710 -23.09 -8.89 0.44
C GLY A 710 -23.34 -8.41 -0.99
N SER A 711 -24.59 -8.36 -1.46
CA SER A 711 -24.93 -7.88 -2.81
C SER A 711 -24.89 -6.34 -2.86
N THR A 712 -24.25 -5.77 -3.88
CA THR A 712 -24.10 -4.31 -4.03
C THR A 712 -25.16 -3.70 -4.95
N SER A 713 -25.49 -2.42 -4.76
CA SER A 713 -26.31 -1.66 -5.72
C SER A 713 -25.94 -0.17 -5.76
N ASN A 714 -26.25 0.44 -6.90
CA ASN A 714 -25.91 1.84 -7.18
C ASN A 714 -26.74 2.81 -6.32
N GLY A 715 -26.11 3.87 -5.81
CA GLY A 715 -26.80 4.96 -5.14
C GLY A 715 -25.89 6.15 -4.87
N ALA A 716 -26.40 7.37 -5.02
CA ALA A 716 -25.71 8.56 -4.58
C ALA A 716 -25.84 8.71 -3.06
N ILE A 717 -24.74 9.02 -2.37
CA ILE A 717 -24.73 9.31 -0.92
C ILE A 717 -24.48 10.79 -0.64
N SER A 718 -24.70 11.20 0.61
CA SER A 718 -24.36 12.56 1.06
C SER A 718 -22.90 12.66 1.54
N VAL A 719 -22.32 13.86 1.52
CA VAL A 719 -21.00 14.13 2.12
C VAL A 719 -20.98 13.77 3.61
N THR A 720 -22.08 14.03 4.34
CA THR A 720 -22.21 13.67 5.76
C THR A 720 -22.13 12.16 5.97
N GLU A 721 -22.80 11.39 5.11
CA GLU A 721 -22.77 9.94 5.15
C GLU A 721 -21.38 9.39 4.80
N PHE A 722 -20.75 9.91 3.75
CA PHE A 722 -19.36 9.59 3.39
C PHE A 722 -18.40 9.85 4.56
N LYS A 723 -18.45 11.03 5.20
CA LYS A 723 -17.66 11.34 6.40
C LYS A 723 -17.89 10.33 7.52
N ASN A 724 -19.15 9.95 7.78
CA ASN A 724 -19.48 9.02 8.86
C ASN A 724 -18.95 7.60 8.57
N ARG A 725 -19.10 7.11 7.33
CA ARG A 725 -18.52 5.83 6.88
C ARG A 725 -16.98 5.85 7.02
N TYR A 726 -16.33 6.93 6.61
CA TYR A 726 -14.87 7.07 6.74
C TYR A 726 -14.41 7.06 8.21
N LYS A 727 -15.12 7.76 9.10
CA LYS A 727 -14.85 7.73 10.56
C LYS A 727 -15.03 6.32 11.14
N THR A 728 -16.04 5.57 10.70
CA THR A 728 -16.21 4.15 11.10
C THR A 728 -15.03 3.29 10.65
N LEU A 729 -14.54 3.45 9.42
CA LEU A 729 -13.34 2.74 8.94
C LEU A 729 -12.11 3.03 9.83
N ILE A 730 -11.89 4.30 10.19
CA ILE A 730 -10.78 4.71 11.07
C ILE A 730 -10.90 4.10 12.48
N ARG A 731 -12.13 3.99 13.02
CA ARG A 731 -12.38 3.29 14.30
C ARG A 731 -12.08 1.80 14.22
N GLU A 732 -12.47 1.12 13.13
CA GLU A 732 -12.16 -0.29 12.96
C GLU A 732 -10.65 -0.54 12.80
N ILE A 733 -9.90 0.40 12.18
CA ILE A 733 -8.42 0.35 12.13
C ILE A 733 -7.82 0.46 13.53
N HIS A 734 -8.19 1.50 14.28
CA HIS A 734 -7.68 1.70 15.64
C HIS A 734 -8.11 0.58 16.61
N LYS A 735 -9.28 -0.02 16.41
CA LYS A 735 -9.72 -1.22 17.15
C LYS A 735 -8.89 -2.46 16.80
N ASN A 736 -8.45 -2.58 15.54
CA ASN A 736 -7.64 -3.71 15.08
C ASN A 736 -6.21 -3.65 15.64
N ASN A 737 -5.60 -2.47 15.60
CA ASN A 737 -4.33 -2.18 16.26
C ASN A 737 -4.32 -0.70 16.68
N ALA A 738 -4.25 -0.46 17.99
CA ALA A 738 -4.34 0.89 18.55
C ALA A 738 -3.15 1.78 18.14
N ASN A 739 -2.01 1.18 17.80
CA ASN A 739 -0.77 1.83 17.41
C ASN A 739 -0.64 2.03 15.88
N THR A 740 -1.63 1.64 15.08
CA THR A 740 -1.57 1.82 13.62
C THR A 740 -1.46 3.30 13.26
N ARG A 741 -0.42 3.66 12.50
CA ARG A 741 -0.32 4.96 11.85
C ARG A 741 -1.22 5.02 10.63
N ILE A 742 -2.11 6.00 10.57
CA ILE A 742 -3.13 6.08 9.51
C ILE A 742 -2.74 7.18 8.53
N VAL A 743 -2.68 6.88 7.24
CA VAL A 743 -2.43 7.86 6.18
C VAL A 743 -3.67 7.94 5.30
N LEU A 744 -4.44 9.02 5.40
CA LEU A 744 -5.54 9.28 4.49
C LEU A 744 -5.00 9.94 3.22
N ARG A 745 -5.33 9.38 2.07
CA ARG A 745 -5.01 9.96 0.77
C ARG A 745 -6.26 10.59 0.19
N VAL A 746 -6.22 11.90 -0.03
CA VAL A 746 -7.20 12.54 -0.92
C VAL A 746 -6.88 12.07 -2.34
N PRO A 747 -7.83 11.55 -3.12
CA PRO A 747 -7.55 11.10 -4.48
C PRO A 747 -6.99 12.23 -5.36
N CYS A 748 -6.32 11.87 -6.45
CA CYS A 748 -5.74 12.82 -7.40
C CYS A 748 -6.80 13.66 -8.14
N ALA A 749 -6.33 14.58 -8.97
CA ALA A 749 -7.18 15.19 -9.99
C ALA A 749 -7.78 14.11 -10.92
N MET A 750 -8.79 14.49 -11.71
CA MET A 750 -9.35 13.69 -12.79
C MET A 750 -9.43 14.56 -14.05
N ILE A 751 -9.41 13.94 -15.23
CA ILE A 751 -9.74 14.61 -16.50
C ILE A 751 -11.19 14.29 -16.85
N ASN A 752 -11.55 13.01 -16.79
CA ASN A 752 -12.88 12.52 -17.07
C ASN A 752 -13.66 12.31 -15.76
N TYR A 753 -14.32 13.36 -15.30
CA TYR A 753 -15.12 13.31 -14.08
C TYR A 753 -16.36 12.43 -14.21
N GLY A 754 -16.95 12.32 -15.41
CA GLY A 754 -18.21 11.61 -15.64
C GLY A 754 -19.28 11.95 -14.60
N GLN A 755 -19.78 10.92 -13.90
CA GLN A 755 -20.82 11.05 -12.86
C GLN A 755 -20.37 11.75 -11.55
N ARG A 756 -19.14 12.29 -11.49
CA ARG A 756 -18.50 12.88 -10.30
C ARG A 756 -18.34 14.41 -10.38
N GLN A 757 -18.61 15.01 -11.54
CA GLN A 757 -18.20 16.39 -11.87
C GLN A 757 -18.75 17.46 -10.90
N GLU A 758 -19.94 17.22 -10.34
CA GLU A 758 -20.62 18.15 -9.42
C GLU A 758 -20.42 17.78 -7.94
N THR A 759 -19.80 16.64 -7.63
CA THR A 759 -19.80 16.03 -6.29
C THR A 759 -18.41 15.91 -5.67
N PHE A 760 -17.37 15.62 -6.48
CA PHE A 760 -16.05 15.21 -5.96
C PHE A 760 -15.41 16.24 -5.00
N GLU A 761 -15.49 17.54 -5.30
CA GLU A 761 -14.85 18.60 -4.50
C GLU A 761 -15.25 18.52 -3.02
N ALA A 762 -16.55 18.37 -2.74
CA ALA A 762 -17.08 18.38 -1.38
C ALA A 762 -16.75 17.07 -0.63
N PHE A 763 -16.71 15.95 -1.32
CA PHE A 763 -16.29 14.66 -0.76
C PHE A 763 -14.80 14.68 -0.42
N PHE A 764 -13.95 15.09 -1.35
CA PHE A 764 -12.50 15.09 -1.19
C PHE A 764 -12.05 16.08 -0.12
N ALA A 765 -12.63 17.29 -0.09
CA ALA A 765 -12.39 18.27 0.97
C ALA A 765 -12.78 17.75 2.36
N SER A 766 -13.78 16.86 2.45
CA SER A 766 -14.24 16.31 3.73
C SER A 766 -13.27 15.32 4.37
N ILE A 767 -12.36 14.71 3.61
CA ILE A 767 -11.31 13.80 4.13
C ILE A 767 -10.40 14.56 5.11
N LEU A 768 -10.08 15.82 4.80
CA LEU A 768 -9.31 16.70 5.69
C LEU A 768 -10.08 17.12 6.95
N GLU A 769 -11.42 17.01 6.95
CA GLU A 769 -12.25 17.23 8.14
C GLU A 769 -12.34 15.95 8.97
N VAL A 770 -12.52 14.79 8.33
CA VAL A 770 -12.51 13.46 8.97
C VAL A 770 -11.24 13.27 9.81
N ALA A 771 -10.05 13.53 9.26
CA ALA A 771 -8.80 13.39 10.01
C ALA A 771 -8.76 14.29 11.28
N LYS A 772 -9.29 15.52 11.20
CA LYS A 772 -9.34 16.46 12.33
C LYS A 772 -10.37 16.06 13.38
N GLU A 773 -11.53 15.58 12.94
CA GLU A 773 -12.56 15.01 13.81
C GLU A 773 -12.01 13.78 14.54
N MET A 774 -11.35 12.84 13.84
CA MET A 774 -10.81 11.63 14.46
C MET A 774 -9.64 11.88 15.42
N LYS A 775 -8.75 12.86 15.16
CA LYS A 775 -7.76 13.31 16.17
C LYS A 775 -8.38 13.89 17.45
N THR A 776 -9.61 14.41 17.35
CA THR A 776 -10.35 14.95 18.49
C THR A 776 -11.13 13.84 19.21
N GLU A 777 -11.65 12.87 18.46
CA GLU A 777 -12.41 11.73 18.99
C GLU A 777 -11.53 10.68 19.66
N ILE A 778 -10.32 10.42 19.12
CA ILE A 778 -9.35 9.46 19.62
C ILE A 778 -8.04 10.22 19.95
N PRO A 779 -7.85 10.64 21.22
CA PRO A 779 -6.62 11.31 21.64
C PRO A 779 -5.39 10.44 21.40
N GLY A 780 -4.34 11.03 20.82
CA GLY A 780 -3.10 10.31 20.49
C GLY A 780 -3.10 9.60 19.13
N LEU A 781 -4.20 9.63 18.36
CA LEU A 781 -4.27 8.99 17.04
C LEU A 781 -3.27 9.61 16.04
N GLU A 782 -2.26 8.83 15.65
CA GLU A 782 -1.28 9.19 14.62
C GLU A 782 -1.87 9.08 13.22
N ILE A 783 -2.61 10.13 12.81
CA ILE A 783 -3.23 10.21 11.49
C ILE A 783 -2.68 11.38 10.64
N ALA A 784 -2.20 11.03 9.45
CA ALA A 784 -1.69 11.93 8.42
C ALA A 784 -2.70 12.07 7.26
N VAL A 785 -2.56 13.14 6.48
CA VAL A 785 -3.34 13.35 5.25
C VAL A 785 -2.41 13.79 4.12
N VAL A 786 -2.32 12.98 3.06
CA VAL A 786 -1.60 13.29 1.82
C VAL A 786 -2.62 13.77 0.77
N ASN A 787 -2.41 14.95 0.20
CA ASN A 787 -3.41 15.60 -0.65
C ASN A 787 -3.01 15.55 -2.14
N HIS A 788 -3.31 14.46 -2.84
CA HIS A 788 -2.92 14.31 -4.25
C HIS A 788 -3.60 15.33 -5.16
N LEU A 789 -4.89 15.65 -4.93
CA LEU A 789 -5.60 16.69 -5.69
C LEU A 789 -4.88 18.05 -5.61
N GLU A 790 -4.46 18.49 -4.42
CA GLU A 790 -3.76 19.77 -4.26
C GLU A 790 -2.38 19.76 -4.91
N ASN A 791 -1.62 18.68 -4.77
CA ASN A 791 -0.30 18.55 -5.39
C ASN A 791 -0.38 18.56 -6.93
N TRP A 792 -1.30 17.79 -7.51
CA TRP A 792 -1.49 17.71 -8.96
C TRP A 792 -2.01 19.04 -9.54
N ASN A 793 -2.92 19.72 -8.83
CA ASN A 793 -3.37 21.07 -9.21
C ASN A 793 -2.24 22.11 -9.11
N ASN A 794 -1.37 22.01 -8.10
CA ASN A 794 -0.19 22.87 -8.02
C ASN A 794 0.76 22.63 -9.21
N TYR A 795 1.04 21.36 -9.56
CA TYR A 795 1.85 21.03 -10.74
C TYR A 795 1.26 21.59 -12.04
N HIS A 796 -0.05 21.42 -12.25
CA HIS A 796 -0.82 22.01 -13.35
C HIS A 796 -0.67 23.55 -13.42
N ASP A 797 -0.86 24.22 -12.29
CA ASP A 797 -0.88 25.68 -12.18
C ASP A 797 0.51 26.31 -12.25
N THR A 798 1.57 25.62 -11.81
CA THR A 798 2.92 26.21 -11.64
C THR A 798 4.05 25.55 -12.42
N VAL A 799 3.84 24.37 -13.03
CA VAL A 799 4.88 23.64 -13.77
C VAL A 799 4.42 23.30 -15.18
N ARG A 800 3.50 22.34 -15.35
CA ARG A 800 3.08 21.81 -16.65
C ARG A 800 1.67 21.24 -16.57
N ASN A 801 0.86 21.45 -17.60
CA ASN A 801 -0.47 20.87 -17.74
C ASN A 801 -0.46 19.83 -18.86
N ASP A 802 0.35 18.79 -18.67
CA ASP A 802 0.45 17.64 -19.58
C ASP A 802 -0.63 16.58 -19.33
N ASN A 803 -1.47 16.77 -18.32
CA ASN A 803 -2.71 16.01 -18.14
C ASN A 803 -3.76 16.30 -19.23
N LEU A 804 -3.66 17.41 -19.98
CA LEU A 804 -4.49 17.62 -21.18
C LEU A 804 -3.88 17.02 -22.46
N SER A 805 -2.69 16.39 -22.41
CA SER A 805 -2.16 15.64 -23.55
C SER A 805 -3.01 14.40 -23.81
N ASN A 806 -3.23 14.11 -25.09
CA ASN A 806 -4.15 13.07 -25.58
C ASN A 806 -4.10 11.72 -24.80
N PRO A 807 -5.24 11.20 -24.29
CA PRO A 807 -5.31 9.90 -23.63
C PRO A 807 -5.01 8.68 -24.52
N ASN A 808 -4.98 8.84 -25.85
CA ASN A 808 -4.70 7.70 -26.73
C ASN A 808 -3.25 7.20 -26.56
N TYR A 809 -3.11 6.03 -25.93
CA TYR A 809 -1.93 5.19 -26.06
C TYR A 809 -1.71 4.90 -27.55
N ALA A 810 -0.67 5.49 -28.11
CA ALA A 810 -0.12 5.10 -29.39
C ALA A 810 1.40 5.09 -29.27
N ASP A 811 1.94 3.91 -29.53
CA ASP A 811 3.32 3.58 -29.88
C ASP A 811 3.92 4.55 -30.91
N ALA A 812 4.34 5.71 -30.43
CA ALA A 812 5.32 6.56 -31.08
C ALA A 812 6.57 6.59 -30.20
N ASP A 813 7.75 6.72 -30.79
CA ASP A 813 9.05 6.79 -30.10
C ASP A 813 9.26 8.10 -29.31
N SER A 814 8.16 8.78 -28.96
CA SER A 814 8.09 9.97 -28.13
C SER A 814 7.05 9.75 -27.03
N LEU A 815 7.50 9.81 -25.77
CA LEU A 815 6.64 9.62 -24.59
C LEU A 815 5.51 10.68 -24.56
N ASN A 816 4.28 10.27 -24.84
CA ASN A 816 3.11 11.13 -24.65
C ASN A 816 2.88 11.37 -23.14
N CYS A 817 3.08 12.62 -22.72
CA CYS A 817 3.38 13.02 -21.34
C CYS A 817 2.17 13.06 -20.38
N GLY A 818 1.14 12.23 -20.54
CA GLY A 818 0.01 12.18 -19.58
C GLY A 818 0.39 11.56 -18.22
N TRP A 819 -0.30 11.91 -17.13
CA TRP A 819 -0.22 11.17 -15.86
C TRP A 819 -1.32 10.12 -15.70
N PHE A 820 -2.23 10.01 -16.67
CA PHE A 820 -3.39 9.11 -16.67
C PHE A 820 -3.30 8.03 -17.75
N SER A 821 -3.98 6.92 -17.50
CA SER A 821 -4.40 5.94 -18.51
C SER A 821 -5.49 6.55 -19.43
N PRO A 822 -5.85 5.89 -20.56
CA PRO A 822 -6.76 6.47 -21.57
C PRO A 822 -8.16 6.88 -21.07
N ASP A 823 -8.61 6.37 -19.93
CA ASP A 823 -9.92 6.70 -19.36
C ASP A 823 -9.98 8.10 -18.70
N GLY A 824 -8.83 8.74 -18.46
CA GLY A 824 -8.74 10.03 -17.78
C GLY A 824 -9.14 10.02 -16.30
N LEU A 825 -9.14 8.84 -15.68
CA LEU A 825 -9.52 8.59 -14.28
C LEU A 825 -8.40 7.88 -13.50
N HIS A 826 -7.77 6.86 -14.07
CA HIS A 826 -6.71 6.10 -13.40
C HIS A 826 -5.33 6.68 -13.72
N PRO A 827 -4.47 6.91 -12.71
CA PRO A 827 -3.06 7.22 -12.93
C PRO A 827 -2.33 6.11 -13.69
N ASN A 828 -1.49 6.49 -14.67
CA ASN A 828 -0.54 5.58 -15.32
C ASN A 828 0.74 5.44 -14.47
N GLY A 829 1.79 4.80 -14.98
CA GLY A 829 3.07 4.63 -14.25
C GLY A 829 3.65 5.96 -13.72
N ARG A 830 3.62 7.03 -14.54
CA ARG A 830 4.10 8.37 -14.14
C ARG A 830 3.24 8.99 -13.05
N GLY A 831 1.91 8.89 -13.17
CA GLY A 831 1.00 9.37 -12.13
C GLY A 831 1.17 8.63 -10.81
N ASN A 832 1.39 7.31 -10.85
CA ASN A 832 1.65 6.51 -9.64
C ASN A 832 2.98 6.88 -8.97
N ILE A 833 4.05 7.12 -9.73
CA ILE A 833 5.33 7.59 -9.19
C ILE A 833 5.18 8.94 -8.51
N ALA A 834 4.50 9.90 -9.14
CA ALA A 834 4.25 11.21 -8.53
C ALA A 834 3.47 11.10 -7.20
N MET A 835 2.48 10.19 -7.13
CA MET A 835 1.74 9.93 -5.88
C MET A 835 2.60 9.24 -4.82
N PHE A 836 3.43 8.26 -5.20
CA PHE A 836 4.37 7.58 -4.30
C PHE A 836 5.40 8.58 -3.73
N GLN A 837 6.04 9.38 -4.59
CA GLN A 837 7.03 10.39 -4.20
C GLN A 837 6.42 11.46 -3.29
N GLN A 838 5.18 11.88 -3.55
CA GLN A 838 4.44 12.77 -2.65
C GLN A 838 4.25 12.13 -1.26
N ILE A 839 3.86 10.85 -1.18
CA ILE A 839 3.68 10.15 0.11
C ILE A 839 4.99 10.13 0.90
N ILE A 840 6.11 9.74 0.29
CA ILE A 840 7.37 9.67 1.03
C ILE A 840 7.88 11.06 1.46
N LYS A 841 7.66 12.12 0.66
CA LYS A 841 8.05 13.48 1.05
C LYS A 841 7.12 14.04 2.15
N GLU A 842 5.80 13.93 2.02
CA GLU A 842 4.80 14.43 3.00
C GLU A 842 4.68 13.60 4.29
N LEU A 843 5.34 12.44 4.40
CA LEU A 843 5.45 11.65 5.64
C LEU A 843 6.86 11.66 6.25
N ASN A 844 7.79 12.44 5.67
CA ASN A 844 9.21 12.45 6.06
C ASN A 844 9.89 11.06 5.93
N LEU A 845 9.47 10.25 4.97
CA LEU A 845 10.04 8.94 4.63
C LEU A 845 11.02 9.01 3.44
N TYR A 846 11.16 10.16 2.78
CA TYR A 846 12.06 10.34 1.64
C TYR A 846 13.53 10.15 2.04
N GLN A 847 14.29 9.41 1.21
CA GLN A 847 15.71 9.14 1.36
C GLN A 847 16.43 9.56 0.07
N ALA A 848 17.38 10.48 0.18
CA ALA A 848 18.02 11.09 -0.98
C ALA A 848 19.02 10.18 -1.72
N ASN A 849 19.39 9.04 -1.13
CA ASN A 849 20.22 8.01 -1.77
C ASN A 849 19.39 6.94 -2.53
N SER A 850 18.06 6.99 -2.47
CA SER A 850 17.19 6.12 -3.26
C SER A 850 17.03 6.64 -4.68
N GLU A 851 17.21 5.75 -5.65
CA GLU A 851 16.99 6.01 -7.06
C GLU A 851 15.49 6.17 -7.36
N LEU A 852 14.65 5.31 -6.79
CA LEU A 852 13.19 5.39 -6.98
C LEU A 852 12.58 6.65 -6.34
N ALA A 853 13.11 7.11 -5.20
CA ALA A 853 12.67 8.36 -4.58
C ALA A 853 12.96 9.61 -5.42
N ASN A 854 14.00 9.54 -6.26
CA ASN A 854 14.50 10.64 -7.10
C ASN A 854 14.22 10.46 -8.60
N PHE A 855 13.67 9.31 -8.98
CA PHE A 855 13.36 8.96 -10.35
C PHE A 855 12.38 9.97 -10.97
N SER A 856 12.69 10.47 -12.17
CA SER A 856 11.79 11.34 -12.93
C SER A 856 11.88 11.06 -14.42
N TYR A 857 10.75 11.09 -15.12
CA TYR A 857 10.73 10.91 -16.58
C TYR A 857 11.42 12.09 -17.28
N ALA A 858 12.27 11.81 -18.25
CA ALA A 858 12.77 12.83 -19.18
C ALA A 858 11.64 13.13 -20.17
N LEU A 859 10.98 14.27 -19.95
CA LEU A 859 9.84 14.67 -20.75
C LEU A 859 10.31 15.36 -22.03
N SER A 860 9.53 15.19 -23.10
CA SER A 860 9.69 16.03 -24.30
C SER A 860 9.45 17.51 -23.99
N ASP A 861 10.06 18.37 -24.79
CA ASP A 861 9.85 19.81 -24.74
C ASP A 861 8.35 20.14 -24.81
N TRP A 862 7.88 20.93 -23.85
CA TRP A 862 6.49 21.40 -23.80
C TRP A 862 6.39 22.80 -24.40
N THR A 863 6.76 22.92 -25.67
CA THR A 863 6.97 24.21 -26.32
C THR A 863 5.88 24.52 -27.35
N ASP A 864 5.75 25.82 -27.65
CA ASP A 864 5.02 26.33 -28.80
C ASP A 864 5.78 27.51 -29.41
N ALA A 865 5.31 28.03 -30.55
CA ALA A 865 5.87 29.21 -31.19
C ALA A 865 4.81 30.30 -31.40
N SER A 866 5.23 31.57 -31.33
CA SER A 866 4.37 32.72 -31.65
C SER A 866 5.07 33.71 -32.56
N ASN A 867 4.36 34.12 -33.61
CA ASN A 867 4.81 35.13 -34.57
C ASN A 867 4.74 36.57 -34.03
N ILE A 868 4.32 36.77 -32.76
CA ILE A 868 4.39 38.08 -32.11
C ILE A 868 5.87 38.45 -31.95
N LYS A 869 6.26 39.59 -32.54
CA LYS A 869 7.60 40.15 -32.42
C LYS A 869 7.75 40.92 -31.12
N VAL A 870 8.89 40.75 -30.46
CA VAL A 870 9.26 41.49 -29.25
C VAL A 870 10.71 41.97 -29.32
N VAL A 871 10.99 43.16 -28.81
CA VAL A 871 12.32 43.78 -28.83
C VAL A 871 12.79 44.02 -27.40
N ALA A 872 14.01 43.56 -27.10
CA ALA A 872 14.72 43.87 -25.86
C ALA A 872 15.86 44.85 -26.13
N GLU A 873 16.08 45.78 -25.21
CA GLU A 873 17.10 46.83 -25.31
C GLU A 873 18.24 46.53 -24.34
N GLN A 874 19.48 46.47 -24.84
CA GLN A 874 20.71 46.39 -24.03
C GLN A 874 21.35 47.78 -23.90
N LYS A 875 21.59 48.17 -22.64
CA LYS A 875 22.32 49.37 -22.23
C LYS A 875 23.40 48.94 -21.22
N ASP A 876 24.66 49.19 -21.56
CA ASP A 876 25.82 48.76 -20.76
C ASP A 876 25.76 47.25 -20.38
N ASP A 877 25.79 46.94 -19.09
CA ASP A 877 25.73 45.60 -18.50
C ASP A 877 24.30 45.11 -18.20
N GLN A 878 23.27 45.82 -18.67
CA GLN A 878 21.86 45.47 -18.47
C GLN A 878 21.13 45.30 -19.81
N ALA A 879 20.26 44.28 -19.91
CA ALA A 879 19.29 44.16 -21.00
C ALA A 879 17.88 44.06 -20.45
N SER A 880 16.91 44.77 -21.06
CA SER A 880 15.55 44.87 -20.55
C SER A 880 14.47 44.71 -21.63
N LEU A 881 13.31 44.19 -21.23
CA LEU A 881 12.16 43.94 -22.09
C LEU A 881 10.87 44.41 -21.41
N ALA A 882 10.11 45.28 -22.08
CA ALA A 882 8.79 45.72 -21.62
C ALA A 882 7.71 44.67 -21.94
N MET A 883 6.92 44.26 -20.94
CA MET A 883 5.94 43.17 -21.09
C MET A 883 4.63 43.59 -21.76
N ASN A 884 4.39 44.88 -22.00
CA ASN A 884 3.22 45.35 -22.77
C ASN A 884 3.22 44.83 -24.22
N GLN A 885 4.37 44.43 -24.76
CA GLN A 885 4.53 43.87 -26.11
C GLN A 885 3.75 42.56 -26.31
N PHE A 886 3.47 41.80 -25.25
CA PHE A 886 2.68 40.56 -25.30
C PHE A 886 1.16 40.77 -25.25
N ALA A 887 0.65 42.00 -25.28
CA ALA A 887 -0.77 42.30 -25.07
C ALA A 887 -1.73 41.66 -26.10
N SER A 888 -1.23 41.28 -27.28
CA SER A 888 -1.98 40.56 -28.33
C SER A 888 -2.04 39.04 -28.13
N TYR A 889 -1.29 38.47 -27.17
CA TYR A 889 -1.31 37.03 -26.90
C TYR A 889 -2.58 36.61 -26.16
N THR A 890 -3.54 36.04 -26.90
CA THR A 890 -4.95 35.87 -26.50
C THR A 890 -5.17 34.99 -25.27
N ASN A 891 -4.41 33.89 -25.12
CA ASN A 891 -4.49 33.01 -23.94
C ASN A 891 -3.95 33.69 -22.66
N GLY A 892 -3.11 34.72 -22.83
CA GLY A 892 -2.32 35.33 -21.78
C GLY A 892 -1.17 34.44 -21.29
N LEU A 893 -0.23 35.07 -20.60
CA LEU A 893 0.95 34.41 -20.04
C LEU A 893 0.87 34.33 -18.52
N ARG A 894 1.53 33.31 -17.94
CA ARG A 894 1.85 33.23 -16.49
C ARG A 894 3.08 34.07 -16.16
N ASP A 895 4.09 33.97 -17.01
CA ASP A 895 5.42 34.55 -16.86
C ASP A 895 6.05 34.76 -18.24
N VAL A 896 7.15 35.52 -18.22
CA VAL A 896 8.03 35.77 -19.36
C VAL A 896 9.45 35.43 -18.91
N THR A 897 10.18 34.71 -19.75
CA THR A 897 11.60 34.42 -19.57
C THR A 897 12.42 35.14 -20.63
N LEU A 898 13.38 35.93 -20.18
CA LEU A 898 14.37 36.61 -21.01
C LEU A 898 15.67 35.81 -20.92
N THR A 899 16.25 35.39 -22.05
CA THR A 899 17.51 34.64 -22.12
C THR A 899 18.46 35.30 -23.12
N LEU A 900 19.70 35.53 -22.70
CA LEU A 900 20.81 35.95 -23.56
C LEU A 900 21.90 34.87 -23.53
N THR A 901 22.33 34.41 -24.70
CA THR A 901 23.36 33.38 -24.85
C THR A 901 24.58 33.97 -25.55
N ALA A 902 25.76 33.83 -24.94
CA ALA A 902 27.03 34.25 -25.51
C ALA A 902 27.58 33.18 -26.48
N GLN A 903 28.51 33.57 -27.37
CA GLN A 903 29.07 32.70 -28.41
C GLN A 903 29.76 31.41 -27.88
N ASN A 904 30.22 31.40 -26.63
CA ASN A 904 30.80 30.23 -25.96
C ASN A 904 29.73 29.27 -25.38
N GLY A 905 28.45 29.51 -25.62
CA GLY A 905 27.33 28.69 -25.13
C GLY A 905 26.86 29.02 -23.72
N THR A 906 27.54 29.90 -22.96
CA THR A 906 27.05 30.28 -21.62
C THR A 906 25.86 31.23 -21.75
N SER A 907 24.82 31.01 -20.96
CA SER A 907 23.59 31.79 -21.00
C SER A 907 23.30 32.48 -19.67
N ILE A 908 22.68 33.65 -19.76
CA ILE A 908 22.12 34.40 -18.63
C ILE A 908 20.62 34.51 -18.89
N SER A 909 19.80 34.12 -17.93
CA SER A 909 18.35 34.12 -18.07
C SER A 909 17.64 34.52 -16.79
N LYS A 910 16.38 34.93 -16.89
CA LYS A 910 15.53 35.29 -15.75
C LYS A 910 14.09 35.11 -16.14
N THR A 911 13.26 34.62 -15.22
CA THR A 911 11.82 34.47 -15.40
C THR A 911 11.08 35.41 -14.46
N THR A 912 10.09 36.14 -14.95
CA THR A 912 9.28 37.06 -14.15
C THR A 912 7.81 36.90 -14.49
N ALA A 913 6.95 36.88 -13.45
CA ALA A 913 5.50 36.77 -13.62
C ALA A 913 4.94 37.89 -14.50
N TYR A 914 4.04 37.55 -15.42
CA TYR A 914 3.54 38.47 -16.43
C TYR A 914 2.67 39.58 -15.83
N ASP A 915 3.11 40.83 -15.98
CA ASP A 915 2.32 42.04 -15.75
C ASP A 915 2.39 42.89 -17.02
N ALA A 916 1.25 43.20 -17.63
CA ALA A 916 1.19 44.01 -18.86
C ALA A 916 1.73 45.45 -18.69
N ASN A 917 2.05 45.90 -17.47
CA ASN A 917 2.69 47.18 -17.17
C ASN A 917 4.10 47.02 -16.56
N GLY A 918 4.62 45.79 -16.54
CA GLY A 918 5.93 45.46 -16.01
C GLY A 918 7.01 45.37 -17.07
N SER A 919 8.23 45.13 -16.63
CA SER A 919 9.39 44.78 -17.44
C SER A 919 10.15 43.63 -16.80
N ILE A 920 11.04 43.01 -17.56
CA ILE A 920 12.04 42.06 -17.09
C ILE A 920 13.42 42.52 -17.54
N SER A 921 14.42 42.43 -16.66
CA SER A 921 15.80 42.83 -16.95
C SER A 921 16.81 41.77 -16.49
N LEU A 922 17.83 41.53 -17.32
CA LEU A 922 19.06 40.82 -16.96
C LEU A 922 20.15 41.83 -16.64
N ASP A 923 20.90 41.57 -15.59
CA ASP A 923 21.96 42.44 -15.06
C ASP A 923 23.33 41.73 -15.20
N THR A 924 24.45 42.45 -14.98
CA THR A 924 25.83 41.90 -14.99
C THR A 924 26.26 41.23 -16.31
N LEU A 925 25.76 41.74 -17.43
CA LEU A 925 26.20 41.32 -18.77
C LEU A 925 27.63 41.81 -19.05
N ASP A 926 28.42 40.97 -19.71
CA ASP A 926 29.71 41.38 -20.22
C ASP A 926 29.51 42.25 -21.47
N LYS A 927 29.66 43.56 -21.30
CA LYS A 927 29.52 44.56 -22.36
C LYS A 927 30.41 44.34 -23.59
N THR A 928 31.49 43.54 -23.47
CA THR A 928 32.38 43.21 -24.60
C THR A 928 31.86 42.05 -25.46
N LYS A 929 30.85 41.31 -24.99
CA LYS A 929 30.31 40.14 -25.68
C LYS A 929 29.11 40.47 -26.55
N ASP A 930 28.95 39.68 -27.61
CA ASP A 930 27.71 39.57 -28.36
C ASP A 930 26.83 38.44 -27.83
N TYR A 931 25.53 38.71 -27.80
CA TYR A 931 24.53 37.82 -27.24
C TYR A 931 23.43 37.56 -28.28
N THR A 932 23.02 36.30 -28.40
CA THR A 932 21.76 35.94 -29.07
C THR A 932 20.62 35.99 -28.06
N LEU A 933 19.53 36.64 -28.43
CA LEU A 933 18.33 36.78 -27.61
C LEU A 933 17.32 35.67 -27.90
N ARG A 934 16.82 35.04 -26.83
CA ARG A 934 15.62 34.20 -26.85
C ARG A 934 14.63 34.72 -25.80
N VAL A 935 13.42 35.02 -26.24
CA VAL A 935 12.30 35.36 -25.35
C VAL A 935 11.25 34.26 -25.37
N THR A 936 10.84 33.82 -24.19
CA THR A 936 9.73 32.87 -24.04
C THR A 936 8.72 33.33 -23.00
N GLY A 937 7.56 32.69 -22.95
CA GLY A 937 6.59 32.87 -21.87
C GLY A 937 5.72 31.65 -21.69
N THR A 938 5.33 31.35 -20.45
CA THR A 938 4.48 30.19 -20.15
C THR A 938 3.02 30.50 -20.44
N ASP A 939 2.43 29.82 -21.43
CA ASP A 939 1.00 29.94 -21.77
C ASP A 939 0.13 29.61 -20.54
N LYS A 940 -0.88 30.44 -20.30
CA LYS A 940 -1.67 30.37 -19.07
C LYS A 940 -2.71 29.24 -19.04
N THR A 941 -3.02 28.63 -20.17
CA THR A 941 -4.08 27.61 -20.31
C THR A 941 -3.49 26.19 -20.43
N THR A 942 -2.44 26.06 -21.24
CA THR A 942 -1.79 24.79 -21.64
C THR A 942 -0.46 24.55 -20.93
N SER A 943 0.10 25.58 -20.28
CA SER A 943 1.45 25.56 -19.68
C SER A 943 2.60 25.42 -20.66
N LYS A 944 2.37 25.49 -21.98
CA LYS A 944 3.47 25.44 -22.96
C LYS A 944 4.40 26.64 -22.80
N GLN A 945 5.71 26.41 -22.92
CA GLN A 945 6.70 27.47 -23.08
C GLN A 945 6.65 27.96 -24.53
N VAL A 946 6.00 29.10 -24.74
CA VAL A 946 5.86 29.73 -26.05
C VAL A 946 7.13 30.51 -26.36
N THR A 947 7.81 30.22 -27.45
CA THR A 947 8.94 31.02 -27.95
C THR A 947 8.42 32.12 -28.87
N PHE A 948 8.86 33.35 -28.63
CA PHE A 948 8.48 34.53 -29.41
C PHE A 948 9.56 34.91 -30.41
N VAL A 949 9.19 35.54 -31.52
CA VAL A 949 10.16 36.15 -32.43
C VAL A 949 10.80 37.34 -31.71
N SER A 950 12.10 37.28 -31.42
CA SER A 950 12.77 38.26 -30.56
C SER A 950 14.00 38.90 -31.20
N GLU A 951 14.16 40.21 -30.99
CA GLU A 951 15.29 41.02 -31.48
C GLU A 951 15.96 41.78 -30.33
N LEU A 952 17.29 41.87 -30.35
CA LEU A 952 18.09 42.59 -29.36
C LEU A 952 18.70 43.85 -29.99
N THR A 953 18.38 45.02 -29.46
CA THR A 953 18.99 46.28 -29.85
C THR A 953 20.04 46.69 -28.81
N LYS A 954 21.26 47.03 -29.23
CA LYS A 954 22.29 47.62 -28.37
C LYS A 954 22.23 49.15 -28.50
N GLU A 955 22.12 49.87 -27.39
CA GLU A 955 22.21 51.34 -27.40
C GLU A 955 23.66 51.76 -27.64
N ILE A 956 23.94 52.32 -28.83
CA ILE A 956 25.25 52.87 -29.16
C ILE A 956 25.34 54.26 -28.56
N THR A 957 26.00 54.41 -27.41
CA THR A 957 26.45 55.73 -26.93
C THR A 957 27.54 56.24 -27.87
N PRO A 958 27.36 57.39 -28.55
CA PRO A 958 28.44 58.01 -29.31
C PRO A 958 29.58 58.42 -28.36
N ASP A 959 30.83 58.33 -28.83
CA ASP A 959 31.98 58.78 -28.06
C ASP A 959 31.83 60.26 -27.62
N PRO A 960 32.33 60.64 -26.43
CA PRO A 960 32.33 62.04 -26.01
C PRO A 960 33.12 62.89 -26.99
N ILE A 961 32.50 63.94 -27.54
CA ILE A 961 33.19 64.95 -28.33
C ILE A 961 34.27 65.59 -27.44
N PRO A 962 35.53 65.72 -27.89
CA PRO A 962 36.60 66.29 -27.06
C PRO A 962 36.31 67.76 -26.71
N ASP A 963 36.37 68.08 -25.42
CA ASP A 963 36.15 69.46 -24.94
C ASP A 963 37.19 70.45 -25.49
N PRO A 964 36.78 71.68 -25.88
CA PRO A 964 37.72 72.72 -26.28
C PRO A 964 38.63 73.19 -25.13
N LYS A 965 39.88 73.53 -25.46
CA LYS A 965 40.88 74.08 -24.54
C LYS A 965 40.35 75.29 -23.73
N PRO A 966 40.76 75.45 -22.45
CA PRO A 966 40.33 76.56 -21.62
C PRO A 966 40.92 77.90 -22.08
N LYS A 967 40.16 78.98 -21.86
CA LYS A 967 40.55 80.38 -22.07
C LYS A 967 40.58 81.11 -20.70
N PRO A 968 41.46 82.11 -20.47
CA PRO A 968 41.72 82.63 -19.12
C PRO A 968 40.60 83.50 -18.53
N ASP A 969 40.52 83.52 -17.20
CA ASP A 969 39.67 84.40 -16.39
C ASP A 969 40.08 85.88 -16.45
N PRO A 970 39.11 86.80 -16.30
CA PRO A 970 39.31 88.13 -15.74
C PRO A 970 38.76 88.24 -14.30
N GLU A 971 39.47 89.02 -13.48
CA GLU A 971 39.30 89.22 -12.03
C GLU A 971 38.30 90.40 -11.70
N PRO A 972 38.07 90.85 -10.44
CA PRO A 972 36.90 90.49 -9.62
C PRO A 972 36.00 91.69 -9.15
N LYS A 973 35.25 91.50 -8.04
CA LYS A 973 34.73 92.49 -7.02
C LYS A 973 33.23 92.89 -7.10
N PRO A 974 32.56 93.38 -6.02
CA PRO A 974 32.47 92.93 -4.61
C PRO A 974 31.04 92.47 -4.18
N ASP A 975 30.97 91.89 -2.97
CA ASP A 975 29.78 91.43 -2.24
C ASP A 975 29.25 92.47 -1.20
N PRO A 976 27.96 92.43 -0.79
CA PRO A 976 27.48 93.10 0.43
C PRO A 976 26.75 92.19 1.45
N THR A 977 27.27 92.18 2.67
CA THR A 977 26.61 91.77 3.94
C THR A 977 26.32 93.05 4.79
N PRO A 978 25.57 93.07 5.93
CA PRO A 978 25.37 91.98 6.91
C PRO A 978 23.98 91.85 7.63
N ASP A 979 24.00 90.91 8.59
CA ASP A 979 23.03 90.38 9.60
C ASP A 979 22.36 91.45 10.54
N PRO A 980 21.42 91.15 11.50
CA PRO A 980 21.63 90.19 12.61
C PRO A 980 20.41 89.37 13.16
N THR A 981 20.78 88.49 14.10
CA THR A 981 20.05 87.47 14.88
C THR A 981 19.12 88.04 16.00
N PRO A 982 18.45 87.19 16.82
CA PRO A 982 19.01 86.93 18.17
C PRO A 982 18.81 85.51 18.77
N THR A 983 19.75 85.13 19.65
CA THR A 983 19.68 84.01 20.63
C THR A 983 19.44 84.59 22.05
N PRO A 984 18.87 83.82 23.01
CA PRO A 984 19.65 83.23 24.15
C PRO A 984 19.04 81.87 24.63
N THR A 985 19.48 81.10 25.66
CA THR A 985 20.63 81.04 26.62
C THR A 985 20.82 79.54 27.06
N PRO A 986 21.87 79.14 27.82
CA PRO A 986 22.26 77.73 27.99
C PRO A 986 22.26 77.17 29.45
N ASP A 987 22.55 75.87 29.59
CA ASP A 987 23.47 75.23 30.58
C ASP A 987 23.42 73.69 30.40
N LYS A 988 24.42 72.83 30.71
CA LYS A 988 25.87 72.93 31.03
C LYS A 988 26.49 71.49 30.90
N PRO A 989 27.81 71.27 30.66
CA PRO A 989 28.36 69.94 30.30
C PRO A 989 29.07 69.15 31.44
N THR A 990 29.83 68.09 31.06
CA THR A 990 30.67 67.13 31.84
C THR A 990 29.90 65.91 32.42
N ASP A 991 30.44 64.67 32.52
CA ASP A 991 31.79 64.13 32.23
C ASP A 991 31.75 62.62 31.80
N ASN A 992 32.94 62.01 31.67
CA ASN A 992 33.35 60.70 31.15
C ASN A 992 32.70 59.39 31.70
N GLN A 993 32.96 58.31 30.94
CA GLN A 993 32.84 56.85 31.25
C GLN A 993 33.59 56.41 32.55
N PRO A 994 33.47 55.15 33.06
CA PRO A 994 32.83 53.94 32.48
C PRO A 994 31.97 53.08 33.44
N SER A 995 31.18 52.13 32.91
CA SER A 995 31.21 50.68 33.27
C SER A 995 30.06 49.89 32.63
N ASN A 996 30.35 48.64 32.25
CA ASN A 996 29.36 47.61 31.90
C ASN A 996 29.32 46.62 33.07
N PRO A 997 28.16 46.07 33.46
CA PRO A 997 27.99 44.64 33.17
C PRO A 997 26.55 44.23 32.79
N GLY A 998 26.43 43.57 31.63
CA GLY A 998 26.03 42.16 31.59
C GLY A 998 24.55 41.79 31.42
N THR A 999 24.24 41.22 30.25
CA THR A 999 23.27 40.12 30.00
C THR A 999 21.77 40.40 30.26
N SER A 1000 20.77 39.81 29.60
CA SER A 1000 20.65 38.80 28.51
C SER A 1000 19.37 39.22 27.71
N ASP A 1001 19.14 38.91 26.43
CA ASP A 1001 18.81 37.56 25.96
C ASP A 1001 18.94 37.43 24.42
N THR A 1002 19.14 36.20 24.01
CA THR A 1002 19.43 35.64 22.68
C THR A 1002 18.62 36.13 21.49
N THR A 1003 19.22 36.01 20.30
CA THR A 1003 18.58 36.09 18.98
C THR A 1003 17.56 34.96 18.79
N LYS A 1004 16.40 35.08 19.43
CA LYS A 1004 15.31 34.12 19.34
C LYS A 1004 14.92 33.85 17.89
N VAL A 1005 15.18 32.62 17.43
CA VAL A 1005 14.72 32.11 16.13
C VAL A 1005 13.19 32.20 16.10
N LEU A 1006 12.68 33.08 15.23
CA LEU A 1006 11.25 33.27 15.07
C LEU A 1006 10.62 32.00 14.50
N LYS A 1007 9.58 31.48 15.14
CA LYS A 1007 8.81 30.31 14.67
C LYS A 1007 7.39 30.70 14.24
N LYS A 1008 6.77 29.85 13.42
CA LYS A 1008 5.36 29.97 13.05
C LYS A 1008 4.50 30.02 14.31
N GLY A 1009 3.66 31.05 14.41
CA GLY A 1009 2.80 31.30 15.57
C GLY A 1009 3.29 32.42 16.49
N ASP A 1010 4.58 32.76 16.48
CA ASP A 1010 5.13 33.85 17.31
C ASP A 1010 4.46 35.19 16.98
N ILE A 1011 4.19 35.99 18.01
CA ILE A 1011 3.67 37.36 17.87
C ILE A 1011 4.80 38.34 18.19
N VAL A 1012 5.13 39.19 17.22
CA VAL A 1012 6.21 40.18 17.32
C VAL A 1012 5.64 41.58 17.21
N ALA A 1013 6.06 42.48 18.10
CA ALA A 1013 5.76 43.90 18.03
C ALA A 1013 6.73 44.60 17.06
N VAL A 1014 6.20 45.41 16.14
CA VAL A 1014 7.00 46.30 15.28
C VAL A 1014 6.36 47.68 15.27
N GLY A 1015 6.98 48.60 16.02
CA GLY A 1015 6.40 49.90 16.33
C GLY A 1015 5.01 49.77 16.94
N LYS A 1016 4.04 50.53 16.43
CA LYS A 1016 2.65 50.58 16.92
C LYS A 1016 1.78 49.35 16.61
N TYR A 1017 2.30 48.31 15.97
CA TYR A 1017 1.52 47.15 15.51
C TYR A 1017 2.15 45.83 15.94
N SER A 1018 1.31 44.80 16.11
CA SER A 1018 1.76 43.43 16.33
C SER A 1018 1.46 42.54 15.13
N TYR A 1019 2.36 41.61 14.86
CA TYR A 1019 2.32 40.70 13.72
C TYR A 1019 2.54 39.27 14.18
N GLN A 1020 1.73 38.33 13.69
CA GLN A 1020 1.96 36.90 13.93
C GLN A 1020 2.72 36.30 12.75
N ILE A 1021 3.84 35.64 13.00
CA ILE A 1021 4.59 34.90 11.98
C ILE A 1021 3.71 33.74 11.48
N THR A 1022 3.40 33.70 10.18
CA THR A 1022 2.55 32.65 9.59
C THR A 1022 3.34 31.59 8.84
N ASN A 1023 4.51 31.94 8.29
CA ASN A 1023 5.49 31.00 7.77
C ASN A 1023 6.87 31.69 7.73
N THR A 1024 7.89 31.00 8.24
CA THR A 1024 9.28 31.47 8.43
C THR A 1024 10.17 31.27 7.22
N ALA A 1025 9.88 30.31 6.34
CA ALA A 1025 10.55 30.10 5.07
C ALA A 1025 10.04 31.11 4.02
N LYS A 1026 8.73 31.07 3.72
CA LYS A 1026 8.01 31.95 2.78
C LYS A 1026 7.94 33.44 3.21
N LYS A 1027 8.59 33.80 4.32
CA LYS A 1027 8.58 35.11 4.99
C LYS A 1027 7.18 35.75 4.98
N THR A 1028 6.20 35.11 5.61
CA THR A 1028 4.82 35.64 5.71
C THR A 1028 4.39 35.89 7.14
N ALA A 1029 3.58 36.92 7.34
CA ALA A 1029 2.95 37.23 8.62
C ALA A 1029 1.49 37.68 8.46
N ALA A 1030 0.73 37.54 9.54
CA ALA A 1030 -0.61 38.11 9.71
C ALA A 1030 -0.53 39.37 10.58
N PHE A 1031 -1.28 40.42 10.22
CA PHE A 1031 -1.50 41.55 11.13
C PHE A 1031 -2.32 41.07 12.34
N ALA A 1032 -1.71 41.12 13.53
CA ALA A 1032 -2.27 40.54 14.75
C ALA A 1032 -3.00 41.58 15.63
N GLY A 1033 -2.61 42.85 15.60
CA GLY A 1033 -3.30 43.93 16.33
C GLY A 1033 -2.52 45.23 16.46
N LEU A 1034 -2.93 46.04 17.43
CA LEU A 1034 -2.18 47.23 17.86
C LEU A 1034 -1.24 46.85 19.02
N VAL A 1035 -0.13 47.58 19.10
CA VAL A 1035 0.69 47.71 20.32
C VAL A 1035 0.39 49.05 20.99
N ASP A 1036 0.20 50.12 20.21
CA ASP A 1036 -0.29 51.42 20.69
C ASP A 1036 -1.83 51.50 20.57
N GLU A 1037 -2.52 51.58 21.70
CA GLU A 1037 -3.98 51.71 21.78
C GLU A 1037 -4.52 53.09 21.33
N ASN A 1038 -3.66 54.08 21.09
CA ASN A 1038 -4.06 55.43 20.68
C ASN A 1038 -4.15 55.63 19.16
N VAL A 1039 -3.80 54.62 18.36
CA VAL A 1039 -3.78 54.71 16.88
C VAL A 1039 -5.16 55.02 16.29
N LYS A 1040 -5.34 56.26 15.81
CA LYS A 1040 -6.55 56.70 15.10
C LYS A 1040 -6.59 56.23 13.63
N LYS A 1041 -5.42 56.14 12.96
CA LYS A 1041 -5.29 55.73 11.55
C LYS A 1041 -4.42 54.47 11.42
N VAL A 1042 -5.02 53.34 11.07
CA VAL A 1042 -4.31 52.06 10.89
C VAL A 1042 -3.92 51.85 9.44
N SER A 1043 -2.67 51.45 9.20
CA SER A 1043 -2.14 51.09 7.90
C SER A 1043 -1.53 49.69 7.98
N ILE A 1044 -2.24 48.70 7.43
CA ILE A 1044 -1.76 47.33 7.30
C ILE A 1044 -0.94 47.30 6.01
N ALA A 1045 0.38 47.36 6.16
CA ALA A 1045 1.33 47.39 5.04
C ALA A 1045 1.30 46.10 4.20
N ALA A 1046 1.94 46.12 3.03
CA ALA A 1046 2.11 44.92 2.18
C ALA A 1046 3.20 43.97 2.71
N SER A 1047 4.17 44.51 3.46
CA SER A 1047 5.23 43.82 4.16
C SER A 1047 5.66 44.62 5.40
N VAL A 1048 6.42 44.00 6.29
CA VAL A 1048 7.04 44.62 7.48
C VAL A 1048 8.43 43.99 7.69
N LYS A 1049 9.42 44.75 8.19
CA LYS A 1049 10.71 44.18 8.62
C LYS A 1049 10.61 43.68 10.06
N ILE A 1050 11.02 42.44 10.31
CA ILE A 1050 11.12 41.80 11.63
C ILE A 1050 12.48 41.13 11.71
N ASN A 1051 13.30 41.44 12.72
CA ASN A 1051 14.70 40.99 12.84
C ASN A 1051 15.47 41.17 11.50
N ASN A 1052 15.42 42.41 10.98
CA ASN A 1052 15.91 42.86 9.67
C ASN A 1052 15.33 42.14 8.41
N THR A 1053 14.55 41.07 8.59
CA THR A 1053 13.96 40.25 7.51
C THR A 1053 12.59 40.78 7.07
N ALA A 1054 12.33 40.88 5.77
CA ALA A 1054 11.06 41.39 5.24
C ALA A 1054 9.96 40.31 5.17
N TYR A 1055 8.94 40.43 6.03
CA TYR A 1055 7.77 39.54 6.04
C TYR A 1055 6.59 40.14 5.26
N ARG A 1056 6.06 39.42 4.28
CA ARG A 1056 4.85 39.76 3.49
C ARG A 1056 3.60 39.63 4.38
N ILE A 1057 2.76 40.67 4.43
CA ILE A 1057 1.51 40.62 5.19
C ILE A 1057 0.39 40.03 4.32
N THR A 1058 0.05 38.77 4.57
CA THR A 1058 -0.90 38.00 3.76
C THR A 1058 -2.32 37.98 4.33
N SER A 1059 -2.49 38.31 5.62
CA SER A 1059 -3.81 38.29 6.27
C SER A 1059 -3.95 39.27 7.44
N VAL A 1060 -5.20 39.51 7.84
CA VAL A 1060 -5.56 40.18 9.11
C VAL A 1060 -6.15 39.12 10.03
N LYS A 1061 -5.58 38.94 11.23
CA LYS A 1061 -5.98 37.88 12.17
C LYS A 1061 -7.42 38.09 12.67
N ALA A 1062 -8.08 36.98 13.06
CA ALA A 1062 -9.39 37.05 13.70
C ALA A 1062 -9.32 37.91 14.98
N ASN A 1063 -10.33 38.74 15.21
CA ASN A 1063 -10.42 39.71 16.31
C ASN A 1063 -9.29 40.78 16.41
N ALA A 1064 -8.36 40.90 15.44
CA ALA A 1064 -7.13 41.70 15.56
C ALA A 1064 -7.33 43.17 16.06
N LEU A 1065 -8.41 43.82 15.65
CA LEU A 1065 -8.79 45.18 16.07
C LEU A 1065 -10.19 45.21 16.68
N LYS A 1066 -10.69 44.09 17.23
CA LYS A 1066 -12.01 44.02 17.86
C LYS A 1066 -12.12 45.03 19.01
N GLY A 1067 -13.18 45.83 18.99
CA GLY A 1067 -13.51 46.80 20.03
C GLY A 1067 -12.64 48.06 20.06
N LYS A 1068 -11.72 48.27 19.11
CA LYS A 1068 -10.81 49.43 19.09
C LYS A 1068 -11.54 50.72 18.67
N LYS A 1069 -12.23 51.35 19.64
CA LYS A 1069 -13.12 52.52 19.45
C LYS A 1069 -12.42 53.77 18.88
N LYS A 1070 -11.11 53.94 19.06
CA LYS A 1070 -10.36 55.13 18.60
C LYS A 1070 -10.06 55.15 17.09
N ILE A 1071 -10.15 54.02 16.39
CA ILE A 1071 -9.80 53.92 14.97
C ILE A 1071 -10.86 54.60 14.10
N THR A 1072 -10.44 55.56 13.26
CA THR A 1072 -11.29 56.29 12.31
C THR A 1072 -11.07 55.87 10.86
N SER A 1073 -9.88 55.38 10.51
CA SER A 1073 -9.57 54.86 9.16
C SER A 1073 -8.63 53.66 9.15
N VAL A 1074 -8.85 52.74 8.21
CA VAL A 1074 -8.01 51.56 7.95
C VAL A 1074 -7.59 51.53 6.48
N THR A 1075 -6.31 51.27 6.22
CA THR A 1075 -5.80 50.86 4.90
C THR A 1075 -5.32 49.41 4.95
N ILE A 1076 -5.72 48.60 3.96
CA ILE A 1076 -5.37 47.17 3.83
C ILE A 1076 -4.45 47.02 2.61
N GLY A 1077 -3.24 46.49 2.84
CA GLY A 1077 -2.16 46.39 1.85
C GLY A 1077 -2.42 45.45 0.68
N LYS A 1078 -1.59 45.56 -0.38
CA LYS A 1078 -1.79 44.84 -1.65
C LYS A 1078 -1.67 43.32 -1.54
N ASN A 1079 -0.91 42.81 -0.58
CA ASN A 1079 -0.65 41.38 -0.39
C ASN A 1079 -1.70 40.65 0.46
N VAL A 1080 -2.67 41.37 1.06
CA VAL A 1080 -3.64 40.77 1.98
C VAL A 1080 -4.68 39.96 1.22
N ALA A 1081 -4.65 38.63 1.36
CA ALA A 1081 -5.60 37.71 0.74
C ALA A 1081 -6.82 37.40 1.63
N THR A 1082 -6.69 37.53 2.96
CA THR A 1082 -7.74 37.16 3.92
C THR A 1082 -7.91 38.17 5.05
N ILE A 1083 -9.17 38.51 5.37
CA ILE A 1083 -9.55 39.25 6.59
C ILE A 1083 -10.28 38.29 7.53
N GLY A 1084 -9.78 38.12 8.76
CA GLY A 1084 -10.31 37.19 9.75
C GLY A 1084 -11.72 37.53 10.28
N ALA A 1085 -12.36 36.56 10.92
CA ALA A 1085 -13.66 36.77 11.57
C ALA A 1085 -13.56 37.83 12.68
N LYS A 1086 -14.59 38.68 12.80
CA LYS A 1086 -14.66 39.80 13.76
C LYS A 1086 -13.45 40.77 13.78
N ALA A 1087 -12.57 40.75 12.77
CA ALA A 1087 -11.28 41.47 12.78
C ALA A 1087 -11.35 42.98 13.11
N PHE A 1088 -12.40 43.68 12.67
CA PHE A 1088 -12.68 45.09 12.93
C PHE A 1088 -14.02 45.30 13.66
N SER A 1089 -14.54 44.25 14.32
CA SER A 1089 -15.87 44.30 14.93
C SER A 1089 -15.88 45.22 16.15
N GLY A 1090 -16.84 46.15 16.21
CA GLY A 1090 -16.97 47.12 17.30
C GLY A 1090 -16.06 48.36 17.19
N CYS A 1091 -15.36 48.57 16.07
CA CYS A 1091 -14.64 49.82 15.79
C CYS A 1091 -15.62 50.96 15.45
N LYS A 1092 -16.38 51.43 16.45
CA LYS A 1092 -17.54 52.33 16.28
C LYS A 1092 -17.26 53.61 15.48
N ASN A 1093 -16.02 54.13 15.50
CA ASN A 1093 -15.63 55.34 14.79
C ASN A 1093 -15.01 55.12 13.40
N LEU A 1094 -14.85 53.87 12.94
CA LEU A 1094 -14.23 53.54 11.66
C LEU A 1094 -15.14 53.96 10.49
N LYS A 1095 -14.79 55.07 9.84
CA LYS A 1095 -15.54 55.69 8.73
C LYS A 1095 -14.92 55.44 7.35
N LYS A 1096 -13.59 55.22 7.26
CA LYS A 1096 -12.87 55.10 5.97
C LYS A 1096 -12.07 53.80 5.90
N ILE A 1097 -12.45 52.90 5.02
CA ILE A 1097 -11.76 51.64 4.75
C ILE A 1097 -11.20 51.69 3.33
N THR A 1098 -9.90 51.49 3.15
CA THR A 1098 -9.25 51.44 1.82
C THR A 1098 -8.61 50.09 1.62
N VAL A 1099 -9.02 49.36 0.59
CA VAL A 1099 -8.52 48.03 0.22
C VAL A 1099 -7.63 48.19 -1.02
N LYS A 1100 -6.34 47.90 -0.89
CA LYS A 1100 -5.38 47.96 -2.01
C LYS A 1100 -5.14 46.62 -2.71
N THR A 1101 -5.50 45.51 -2.08
CA THR A 1101 -5.40 44.15 -2.67
C THR A 1101 -6.38 43.96 -3.83
N THR A 1102 -5.91 43.31 -4.89
CA THR A 1102 -6.70 42.83 -6.04
C THR A 1102 -7.03 41.33 -5.94
N THR A 1103 -6.51 40.64 -4.92
CA THR A 1103 -6.53 39.18 -4.72
C THR A 1103 -7.25 38.73 -3.44
N LEU A 1104 -8.03 39.62 -2.78
CA LEU A 1104 -8.81 39.31 -1.57
C LEU A 1104 -9.76 38.11 -1.77
N LYS A 1105 -9.33 36.93 -1.27
CA LYS A 1105 -10.06 35.67 -1.35
C LYS A 1105 -11.22 35.63 -0.35
N LYS A 1106 -10.98 35.98 0.93
CA LYS A 1106 -11.95 35.75 2.04
C LYS A 1106 -12.10 36.95 2.98
N VAL A 1107 -13.34 37.23 3.40
CA VAL A 1107 -13.68 38.15 4.49
C VAL A 1107 -14.50 37.38 5.51
N GLY A 1108 -14.03 37.31 6.76
CA GLY A 1108 -14.62 36.46 7.80
C GLY A 1108 -15.99 36.94 8.30
N LYS A 1109 -16.77 36.01 8.87
CA LYS A 1109 -18.08 36.30 9.46
C LYS A 1109 -17.97 37.44 10.48
N GLN A 1110 -18.86 38.42 10.36
CA GLN A 1110 -18.91 39.62 11.22
C GLN A 1110 -17.60 40.46 11.26
N ALA A 1111 -16.69 40.34 10.29
CA ALA A 1111 -15.41 41.07 10.27
C ALA A 1111 -15.54 42.58 10.53
N PHE A 1112 -16.64 43.20 10.11
CA PHE A 1112 -16.93 44.63 10.27
C PHE A 1112 -18.23 44.91 11.04
N LYS A 1113 -18.75 43.96 11.83
CA LYS A 1113 -19.99 44.16 12.61
C LYS A 1113 -19.77 45.26 13.66
N GLY A 1114 -20.59 46.32 13.62
CA GLY A 1114 -20.56 47.40 14.61
C GLY A 1114 -19.50 48.49 14.36
N ILE A 1115 -19.10 48.70 13.10
CA ILE A 1115 -18.40 49.92 12.68
C ILE A 1115 -19.38 51.09 12.48
N HIS A 1116 -18.87 52.26 12.08
CA HIS A 1116 -19.71 53.45 11.86
C HIS A 1116 -20.74 53.22 10.74
N LYS A 1117 -22.02 53.61 10.93
CA LYS A 1117 -23.10 53.41 9.93
C LYS A 1117 -22.77 54.01 8.55
N LYS A 1118 -22.14 55.19 8.51
CA LYS A 1118 -21.68 55.86 7.27
C LYS A 1118 -20.26 55.43 6.83
N ALA A 1119 -19.87 54.16 6.98
CA ALA A 1119 -18.53 53.71 6.62
C ALA A 1119 -18.38 53.49 5.10
N ALA A 1120 -17.41 54.16 4.48
CA ALA A 1120 -17.09 54.02 3.07
C ALA A 1120 -15.94 53.03 2.83
N VAL A 1121 -16.11 52.12 1.86
CA VAL A 1121 -15.08 51.15 1.45
C VAL A 1121 -14.58 51.48 0.04
N LYS A 1122 -13.34 51.96 -0.09
CA LYS A 1122 -12.65 52.15 -1.38
C LYS A 1122 -11.92 50.86 -1.76
N VAL A 1123 -12.13 50.38 -2.98
CA VAL A 1123 -11.54 49.14 -3.55
C VAL A 1123 -10.96 49.40 -4.95
N PRO A 1124 -10.12 48.52 -5.52
CA PRO A 1124 -9.62 48.69 -6.90
C PRO A 1124 -10.77 48.66 -7.93
N ARG A 1125 -10.68 49.48 -8.98
CA ARG A 1125 -11.76 49.72 -9.96
C ARG A 1125 -12.27 48.40 -10.57
N ASN A 1126 -11.36 47.53 -11.00
CA ASN A 1126 -11.63 46.21 -11.58
C ASN A 1126 -12.13 45.13 -10.57
N LYS A 1127 -12.16 45.42 -9.25
CA LYS A 1127 -12.67 44.49 -8.22
C LYS A 1127 -13.96 44.98 -7.54
N LYS A 1128 -14.52 46.13 -7.94
CA LYS A 1128 -15.74 46.73 -7.37
C LYS A 1128 -16.90 45.72 -7.24
N THR A 1129 -17.26 45.03 -8.32
CA THR A 1129 -18.35 44.05 -8.34
C THR A 1129 -18.07 42.82 -7.49
N ALA A 1130 -16.88 42.23 -7.62
CA ALA A 1130 -16.47 41.04 -6.87
C ALA A 1130 -16.44 41.30 -5.34
N TYR A 1131 -15.97 42.47 -4.91
CA TYR A 1131 -15.86 42.80 -3.50
C TYR A 1131 -17.15 43.34 -2.89
N LYS A 1132 -18.08 43.91 -3.68
CA LYS A 1132 -19.44 44.26 -3.21
C LYS A 1132 -20.14 43.05 -2.55
N LYS A 1133 -19.97 41.85 -3.11
CA LYS A 1133 -20.48 40.60 -2.52
C LYS A 1133 -19.78 40.24 -1.19
N LYS A 1134 -18.45 40.39 -1.09
CA LYS A 1134 -17.65 40.03 0.10
C LYS A 1134 -17.83 40.99 1.29
N PHE A 1135 -18.18 42.26 1.04
CA PHE A 1135 -18.41 43.28 2.06
C PHE A 1135 -19.91 43.58 2.32
N ARG A 1136 -20.84 42.69 1.92
CA ARG A 1136 -22.30 42.85 2.08
C ARG A 1136 -22.75 43.32 3.47
N GLY A 1137 -22.10 42.85 4.55
CA GLY A 1137 -22.39 43.24 5.93
C GLY A 1137 -21.97 44.67 6.35
N ILE A 1138 -21.42 45.47 5.44
CA ILE A 1138 -21.15 46.91 5.63
C ILE A 1138 -22.16 47.76 4.85
N PHE A 1139 -22.64 47.27 3.70
CA PHE A 1139 -23.47 48.03 2.76
C PHE A 1139 -24.98 48.00 3.09
N SER A 1140 -25.35 47.94 4.37
CA SER A 1140 -26.74 48.20 4.77
C SER A 1140 -27.01 49.70 4.76
N SER A 1141 -27.97 50.13 3.94
CA SER A 1141 -28.47 51.50 3.78
C SER A 1141 -27.45 52.59 3.39
N ALA A 1142 -27.22 52.73 2.09
CA ALA A 1142 -27.00 54.01 1.42
C ALA A 1142 -27.63 53.93 0.03
N LYS A 1143 -28.39 54.96 -0.38
CA LYS A 1143 -28.89 55.12 -1.76
C LYS A 1143 -27.72 55.36 -2.71
#